data_AF-A0A2E7JVI4-F1
#
_entry.id   AF-A0A2E7JVI4-F1
#
_cell.length_a   1.000
_cell.length_b   1.000
_cell.length_c   1.000
_cell.angle_alpha   90.00
_cell.angle_beta   90.00
_cell.angle_gamma   90.00
#
_symmetry.space_group_name_H-M   'P 1'
#
loop_
_entity.id
_entity.type
_entity.pdbx_description
1 polymer ?
#
loop_
_entity_poly.entity_id
_entity_poly.type
_entity_poly.pdbx_seq_one_letter_code
_entity_poly.pdbx_strand_id
1 'polypeptide(L)'
;MKRRFLLQIALAFALLLGVAAYAGRLLNLTGLWALDLAGHDIATLDATTIDYLKSLDAPLAITYFATAREELPSHLKAVEPQVRRLLAALRDEAPDRIDYRVIDPDQSGRAGSGYAARKKASAFSVRKVLRDEHAEQKIWSSLVLSRAGAPEVLIQGIEPDHLPHLERLIVAQLQAGRAPPRPTFGVSAPPYFQLLSAFLNEKGPVVELDLDNNPHIPPEIDVLFWLQPTVATPEHARQLQRFLGAGKSAVLAGSTYQIGYGLDGDEINYQVRRTPPAWSQLLEPFGLRPVPDLLIDKNTGPVSLDPGDGNLREVVAPFHLRVLPAFYNMRGFALPARGGLNFVAASPLEVDPQRARQKGFEVEIIGTTTESPRVQPLPRGLFTDGDLAHGLPVPKQNLLVLLKPDDAWRGQLFVLASAAPFQDGIINQSGYAHRVFLQNLTLTYGAAERLVRARVEKRAPERLVPPSSAARFFWRFFAVFSVPLVFLGLGARRYLRDGVPALPRGYWGRQVGLGILGLALGALLWRGASPYFDLTAERLNTPSPLLGRLLQGSALSAELIATPRASMPQELKDAENRIRTLLDDRDIDHRTLRPDALSSSQRQALGAAGIVPFPVDKVLNDTLDTQYVWSGLALNDGARQIGIPRLDQHTLPHREFLLAAAAHSLQQGADKRVAIISDLPRLSPAEALEDFHKKGLIPPGGTDVYSDLKDLLADYLYDVQYINPREPVMPPDVDVLLWMQPRRDSGKVLLLLSQHLARGGRAIVALQHFNIQQRQYRGSGFETVYWPQPQFQDLDRYLRLFGVEQVREVLFDRTQSHLQLETQVNRTAVREYDPQRVALPFLIRAVGQHYDPDSPITRHLGDLLFIWGNRFALQSAGLADLGLTARTLVSTSPRAWAYPWQGGWLPPAVFQSDTYLPGPQPLAVELSGRFPAVEFVEGEDGRSALAFTGPSPHADGELLLVGSSEMFKNGHLRTPGFQHDQFLLNAVAQMAYGDELATLQARRPAPRGFAFQNAATKSAWRALVVGLGPLLFLGYGFYRRARVL
;
A
#
# COMPACT_ATOMS: atom_id res chain seq x y z
N MET A 1 61.91 6.13 -9.62
CA MET A 1 61.15 7.40 -9.81
C MET A 1 59.74 7.23 -10.41
N LYS A 2 59.52 6.44 -11.47
CA LYS A 2 58.20 6.30 -12.16
C LYS A 2 56.98 5.89 -11.28
N ARG A 3 57.15 5.08 -10.22
CA ARG A 3 56.05 4.70 -9.30
C ARG A 3 55.68 5.77 -8.27
N ARG A 4 56.61 6.66 -7.88
CA ARG A 4 56.30 7.83 -7.03
C ARG A 4 55.48 8.84 -7.83
N PHE A 5 55.79 8.97 -9.12
CA PHE A 5 55.12 9.90 -10.03
C PHE A 5 53.68 9.50 -10.37
N LEU A 6 53.40 8.21 -10.62
CA LEU A 6 52.03 7.73 -10.87
C LEU A 6 51.13 7.81 -9.62
N LEU A 7 51.68 7.55 -8.44
CA LEU A 7 50.98 7.76 -7.17
C LEU A 7 50.72 9.24 -6.91
N GLN A 8 51.69 10.12 -7.19
CA GLN A 8 51.50 11.57 -7.09
C GLN A 8 50.46 12.10 -8.08
N ILE A 9 50.39 11.56 -9.30
CA ILE A 9 49.39 11.94 -10.30
C ILE A 9 48.00 11.44 -9.90
N ALA A 10 47.87 10.19 -9.45
CA ALA A 10 46.59 9.65 -8.99
C ALA A 10 46.09 10.39 -7.74
N LEU A 11 46.99 10.75 -6.82
CA LEU A 11 46.68 11.53 -5.63
C LEU A 11 46.29 12.97 -6.00
N ALA A 12 47.02 13.61 -6.91
CA ALA A 12 46.69 14.95 -7.42
C ALA A 12 45.37 14.97 -8.18
N PHE A 13 45.06 13.92 -8.94
CA PHE A 13 43.79 13.75 -9.64
C PHE A 13 42.62 13.58 -8.66
N ALA A 14 42.76 12.71 -7.66
CA ALA A 14 41.74 12.54 -6.62
C ALA A 14 41.54 13.82 -5.79
N LEU A 15 42.62 14.57 -5.53
CA LEU A 15 42.57 15.83 -4.78
C LEU A 15 41.96 16.97 -5.60
N LEU A 16 42.25 17.08 -6.90
CA LEU A 16 41.60 18.03 -7.82
C LEU A 16 40.12 17.74 -8.00
N LEU A 17 39.74 16.47 -8.14
CA LEU A 17 38.35 16.06 -8.28
C LEU A 17 37.57 16.28 -6.96
N GLY A 18 38.23 16.04 -5.82
CA GLY A 18 37.74 16.41 -4.50
C GLY A 18 37.58 17.92 -4.31
N VAL A 19 38.54 18.73 -4.75
CA VAL A 19 38.48 20.20 -4.70
C VAL A 19 37.40 20.75 -5.62
N ALA A 20 37.22 20.21 -6.83
CA ALA A 20 36.16 20.63 -7.75
C ALA A 20 34.77 20.28 -7.19
N ALA A 21 34.59 19.07 -6.65
CA ALA A 21 33.35 18.67 -6.00
C ALA A 21 33.07 19.48 -4.72
N TYR A 22 34.10 19.77 -3.93
CA TYR A 22 34.00 20.56 -2.70
C TYR A 22 33.76 22.04 -3.00
N ALA A 23 34.42 22.62 -4.00
CA ALA A 23 34.20 23.99 -4.46
C ALA A 23 32.79 24.17 -5.07
N GLY A 24 32.31 23.23 -5.88
CA GLY A 24 30.92 23.24 -6.36
C GLY A 24 29.91 23.15 -5.22
N ARG A 25 30.22 22.39 -4.15
CA ARG A 25 29.40 22.32 -2.94
C ARG A 25 29.49 23.60 -2.09
N LEU A 26 30.66 24.22 -2.00
CA LEU A 26 30.90 25.46 -1.26
C LEU A 26 30.22 26.65 -1.93
N LEU A 27 30.27 26.73 -3.26
CA LEU A 27 29.60 27.76 -4.07
C LEU A 27 28.07 27.65 -3.97
N ASN A 28 27.53 26.42 -3.91
CA ASN A 28 26.10 26.20 -3.62
C ASN A 28 25.70 26.55 -2.18
N LEU A 29 26.65 26.58 -1.23
CA LEU A 29 26.38 26.90 0.17
C LEU A 29 26.42 28.42 0.45
N THR A 30 27.16 29.20 -0.33
CA THR A 30 27.31 30.65 -0.10
C THR A 30 26.19 31.49 -0.71
N GLY A 31 25.35 30.92 -1.59
CA GLY A 31 24.15 31.59 -2.13
C GLY A 31 24.41 32.85 -2.97
N LEU A 32 25.67 33.18 -3.26
CA LEU A 32 26.08 34.44 -3.89
C LEU A 32 26.09 34.39 -5.43
N TRP A 33 26.03 33.20 -6.03
CA TRP A 33 25.89 33.04 -7.48
C TRP A 33 25.09 31.78 -7.83
N ALA A 34 23.90 31.96 -8.41
CA ALA A 34 23.18 30.94 -9.14
C ALA A 34 23.27 31.30 -10.63
N LEU A 35 24.13 30.60 -11.37
CA LEU A 35 24.17 30.67 -12.83
C LEU A 35 23.02 29.81 -13.36
N ASP A 36 21.85 30.42 -13.50
CA ASP A 36 20.68 29.78 -14.09
C ASP A 36 20.79 29.81 -15.63
N LEU A 37 21.54 28.85 -16.16
CA LEU A 37 21.69 28.65 -17.60
C LEU A 37 20.41 28.10 -18.26
N ALA A 38 19.37 27.77 -17.48
CA ALA A 38 18.13 27.18 -17.95
C ALA A 38 16.92 28.13 -17.90
N GLY A 39 16.98 29.25 -17.15
CA GLY A 39 15.89 30.24 -17.06
C GLY A 39 14.67 29.78 -16.24
N HIS A 40 14.89 29.04 -15.16
CA HIS A 40 13.86 28.47 -14.29
C HIS A 40 13.98 28.93 -12.81
N ASP A 41 14.63 30.06 -12.51
CA ASP A 41 14.67 30.60 -11.15
C ASP A 41 13.27 30.98 -10.64
N ILE A 42 12.97 30.66 -9.39
CA ILE A 42 11.68 30.97 -8.75
C ILE A 42 11.45 32.48 -8.57
N ALA A 43 12.50 33.29 -8.74
CA ALA A 43 12.43 34.74 -8.68
C ALA A 43 12.08 35.40 -10.02
N THR A 44 12.13 34.68 -11.15
CA THR A 44 11.73 35.21 -12.46
C THR A 44 10.23 34.99 -12.67
N LEU A 45 9.44 36.04 -12.43
CA LEU A 45 7.98 36.02 -12.55
C LEU A 45 7.53 35.99 -14.02
N ASP A 46 6.42 35.30 -14.29
CA ASP A 46 5.77 35.32 -15.60
C ASP A 46 5.20 36.73 -15.89
N ALA A 47 5.28 37.18 -17.15
CA ALA A 47 4.80 38.50 -17.56
C ALA A 47 3.31 38.73 -17.20
N THR A 48 2.48 37.70 -17.35
CA THR A 48 1.05 37.74 -16.97
C THR A 48 0.85 37.93 -15.47
N THR A 49 1.75 37.39 -14.64
CA THR A 49 1.73 37.60 -13.19
C THR A 49 2.02 39.05 -12.87
N ILE A 50 3.08 39.61 -13.47
CA ILE A 50 3.48 41.01 -13.28
C ILE A 50 2.33 41.97 -13.61
N ASP A 51 1.68 41.77 -14.76
CA ASP A 51 0.54 42.59 -15.18
C ASP A 51 -0.63 42.49 -14.19
N TYR A 52 -0.94 41.27 -13.72
CA TYR A 52 -2.00 41.05 -12.75
C TYR A 52 -1.71 41.74 -11.40
N LEU A 53 -0.48 41.62 -10.87
CA LEU A 53 -0.09 42.24 -9.60
C LEU A 53 -0.18 43.76 -9.66
N LYS A 54 0.20 44.37 -10.78
CA LYS A 54 0.09 45.82 -11.01
C LYS A 54 -1.38 46.29 -11.07
N SER A 55 -2.29 45.41 -11.51
CA SER A 55 -3.73 45.67 -11.59
C SER A 55 -4.49 45.47 -10.27
N LEU A 56 -3.82 45.12 -9.16
CA LEU A 56 -4.47 44.86 -7.87
C LEU A 56 -5.20 46.11 -7.35
N ASP A 57 -6.49 45.93 -7.06
CA ASP A 57 -7.44 46.94 -6.61
C ASP A 57 -7.30 47.31 -5.13
N ALA A 58 -6.73 46.41 -4.31
CA ALA A 58 -6.49 46.62 -2.89
C ALA A 58 -5.13 46.03 -2.45
N PRO A 59 -4.54 46.51 -1.34
CA PRO A 59 -3.31 45.95 -0.81
C PRO A 59 -3.45 44.47 -0.43
N LEU A 60 -2.42 43.69 -0.76
CA LEU A 60 -2.29 42.27 -0.46
C LEU A 60 -1.28 42.08 0.68
N ALA A 61 -1.74 41.54 1.80
CA ALA A 61 -0.91 41.12 2.91
C ALA A 61 -0.69 39.60 2.86
N ILE A 62 0.57 39.18 2.76
CA ILE A 62 0.97 37.78 2.69
C ILE A 62 1.62 37.38 4.01
N THR A 63 1.12 36.32 4.65
CA THR A 63 1.76 35.74 5.84
C THR A 63 2.25 34.34 5.52
N TYR A 64 3.56 34.14 5.60
CA TYR A 64 4.18 32.82 5.46
C TYR A 64 4.53 32.26 6.84
N PHE A 65 3.84 31.20 7.24
CA PHE A 65 4.16 30.44 8.44
C PHE A 65 5.23 29.40 8.09
N ALA A 66 6.43 29.59 8.63
CA ALA A 66 7.60 28.78 8.27
C ALA A 66 8.45 28.47 9.48
N THR A 67 8.74 27.19 9.69
CA THR A 67 9.77 26.76 10.65
C THR A 67 11.15 27.21 10.19
N ALA A 68 11.98 27.67 11.11
CA ALA A 68 13.33 28.13 10.81
C ALA A 68 14.18 27.08 10.05
N ARG A 69 14.99 27.55 9.08
CA ARG A 69 15.84 26.72 8.20
C ARG A 69 16.77 25.76 8.97
N GLU A 70 17.22 26.16 10.13
CA GLU A 70 18.14 25.40 10.98
C GLU A 70 17.47 24.15 11.55
N GLU A 71 16.18 24.27 11.87
CA GLU A 71 15.35 23.22 12.43
C GLU A 71 14.78 22.30 11.33
N LEU A 72 14.63 22.79 10.10
CA LEU A 72 14.10 22.00 8.98
C LEU A 72 14.96 20.76 8.64
N PRO A 73 14.35 19.61 8.29
CA PRO A 73 15.05 18.47 7.70
C PRO A 73 15.79 18.84 6.41
N SER A 74 16.89 18.13 6.11
CA SER A 74 17.79 18.45 4.98
C SER A 74 17.09 18.63 3.63
N HIS A 75 16.08 17.80 3.31
CA HIS A 75 15.33 17.87 2.06
C HIS A 75 14.38 19.08 1.97
N LEU A 76 14.04 19.73 3.10
CA LEU A 76 13.14 20.88 3.17
C LEU A 76 13.87 22.20 3.41
N LYS A 77 15.19 22.18 3.69
CA LYS A 77 15.98 23.39 3.96
C LYS A 77 15.99 24.41 2.81
N ALA A 78 15.61 24.00 1.60
CA ALA A 78 15.50 24.88 0.43
C ALA A 78 14.14 25.57 0.31
N VAL A 79 13.09 25.08 0.99
CA VAL A 79 11.70 25.57 0.82
C VAL A 79 11.55 27.00 1.32
N GLU A 80 11.84 27.27 2.60
CA GLU A 80 11.70 28.62 3.17
C GLU A 80 12.50 29.69 2.40
N PRO A 81 13.80 29.46 2.04
CA PRO A 81 14.55 30.43 1.25
C PRO A 81 13.99 30.67 -0.15
N GLN A 82 13.42 29.64 -0.79
CA GLN A 82 12.83 29.78 -2.13
C GLN A 82 11.48 30.51 -2.08
N VAL A 83 10.60 30.17 -1.13
CA VAL A 83 9.34 30.88 -0.92
C VAL A 83 9.61 32.34 -0.58
N ARG A 84 10.56 32.64 0.30
CA ARG A 84 10.96 34.02 0.64
C ARG A 84 11.44 34.79 -0.59
N ARG A 85 12.24 34.16 -1.46
CA ARG A 85 12.71 34.78 -2.71
C ARG A 85 11.56 35.08 -3.66
N LEU A 86 10.61 34.16 -3.83
CA LEU A 86 9.40 34.40 -4.61
C LEU A 86 8.58 35.58 -4.03
N LEU A 87 8.34 35.60 -2.72
CA LEU A 87 7.58 36.69 -2.08
C LEU A 87 8.29 38.05 -2.19
N ALA A 88 9.62 38.06 -2.12
CA ALA A 88 10.42 39.27 -2.37
C ALA A 88 10.25 39.75 -3.82
N ALA A 89 10.35 38.85 -4.81
CA ALA A 89 10.13 39.18 -6.21
C ALA A 89 8.70 39.73 -6.47
N LEU A 90 7.68 39.12 -5.86
CA LEU A 90 6.30 39.64 -5.94
C LEU A 90 6.18 41.06 -5.35
N ARG A 91 6.83 41.32 -4.21
CA ARG A 91 6.86 42.66 -3.57
C ARG A 91 7.61 43.68 -4.43
N ASP A 92 8.74 43.32 -5.01
CA ASP A 92 9.58 44.22 -5.81
C ASP A 92 8.83 44.77 -7.04
N GLU A 93 7.91 43.98 -7.62
CA GLU A 93 7.06 44.42 -8.74
C GLU A 93 5.90 45.35 -8.34
N ALA A 94 5.44 45.28 -7.08
CA ALA A 94 4.33 46.09 -6.57
C ALA A 94 4.54 46.51 -5.10
N PRO A 95 5.56 47.34 -4.81
CA PRO A 95 6.04 47.60 -3.44
C PRO A 95 5.02 48.31 -2.54
N ASP A 96 4.16 49.15 -3.12
CA ASP A 96 3.12 49.89 -2.37
C ASP A 96 1.83 49.08 -2.16
N ARG A 97 1.70 47.93 -2.83
CA ARG A 97 0.48 47.10 -2.80
C ARG A 97 0.69 45.75 -2.14
N ILE A 98 1.91 45.23 -2.10
CA ILE A 98 2.20 43.89 -1.57
C ILE A 98 3.12 44.02 -0.37
N ASP A 99 2.66 43.50 0.76
CA ASP A 99 3.49 43.32 1.95
C ASP A 99 3.53 41.85 2.33
N TYR A 100 4.66 41.38 2.83
CA TYR A 100 4.80 40.00 3.30
C TYR A 100 5.57 39.90 4.61
N ARG A 101 5.16 38.95 5.44
CA ARG A 101 5.84 38.61 6.69
C ARG A 101 6.07 37.11 6.77
N VAL A 102 7.20 36.71 7.34
CA VAL A 102 7.50 35.31 7.66
C VAL A 102 7.46 35.17 9.18
N ILE A 103 6.64 34.26 9.67
CA ILE A 103 6.43 34.00 11.10
C ILE A 103 6.75 32.54 11.37
N ASP A 104 7.56 32.29 12.39
CA ASP A 104 7.72 30.96 12.98
C ASP A 104 6.78 30.87 14.21
N PRO A 105 5.65 30.12 14.12
CA PRO A 105 4.70 30.03 15.22
C PRO A 105 5.29 29.42 16.48
N ASP A 106 6.27 28.51 16.36
CA ASP A 106 6.84 27.80 17.50
C ASP A 106 7.76 28.71 18.32
N GLN A 107 8.50 29.61 17.67
CA GLN A 107 9.31 30.64 18.35
C GLN A 107 8.46 31.67 19.10
N SER A 108 7.24 31.92 18.63
CA SER A 108 6.33 32.91 19.20
C SER A 108 5.41 32.32 20.30
N GLY A 109 5.60 31.04 20.66
CA GLY A 109 4.82 30.33 21.66
C GLY A 109 3.30 30.30 21.38
N ARG A 110 2.48 30.27 22.44
CA ARG A 110 1.00 30.19 22.32
C ARG A 110 0.38 31.35 21.53
N ALA A 111 1.00 32.53 21.53
CA ALA A 111 0.51 33.67 20.76
C ALA A 111 0.70 33.44 19.26
N GLY A 112 1.84 32.87 18.85
CA GLY A 112 2.13 32.48 17.48
C GLY A 112 1.21 31.39 16.96
N SER A 113 1.09 30.28 17.71
CA SER A 113 0.21 29.17 17.34
C SER A 113 -1.27 29.59 17.33
N GLY A 114 -1.70 30.43 18.27
CA GLY A 114 -3.04 31.02 18.28
C GLY A 114 -3.31 31.99 17.12
N TYR A 115 -2.29 32.71 16.64
CA TYR A 115 -2.40 33.54 15.43
C TYR A 115 -2.49 32.68 14.16
N ALA A 116 -1.62 31.68 14.01
CA ALA A 116 -1.66 30.73 12.89
C ALA A 116 -3.00 29.99 12.83
N ALA A 117 -3.52 29.53 13.97
CA ALA A 117 -4.80 28.84 14.04
C ALA A 117 -6.00 29.74 13.70
N ARG A 118 -5.97 31.02 14.07
CA ARG A 118 -6.97 32.02 13.63
C ARG A 118 -6.96 32.18 12.11
N LYS A 119 -5.78 32.09 11.49
CA LYS A 119 -5.59 32.06 10.03
C LYS A 119 -5.78 30.68 9.40
N LYS A 120 -6.26 29.69 10.18
CA LYS A 120 -6.49 28.30 9.78
C LYS A 120 -5.25 27.51 9.34
N ALA A 121 -4.04 28.08 9.46
CA ALA A 121 -2.80 27.39 9.16
C ALA A 121 -2.49 26.36 10.25
N SER A 122 -2.10 25.15 9.86
CA SER A 122 -1.72 24.07 10.78
C SER A 122 -0.30 23.59 10.55
N ALA A 123 0.35 23.02 11.57
CA ALA A 123 1.60 22.29 11.38
C ALA A 123 1.33 20.90 10.79
N PHE A 124 2.29 20.36 10.05
CA PHE A 124 2.26 18.99 9.55
C PHE A 124 3.56 18.25 9.88
N SER A 125 3.48 16.93 10.02
CA SER A 125 4.60 16.08 10.40
C SER A 125 5.42 15.67 9.19
N VAL A 126 6.73 15.90 9.24
CA VAL A 126 7.69 15.49 8.21
C VAL A 126 8.74 14.54 8.77
N ARG A 127 9.29 13.70 7.90
CA ARG A 127 10.31 12.71 8.28
C ARG A 127 11.64 13.41 8.57
N LYS A 128 12.20 13.15 9.75
CA LYS A 128 13.58 13.50 10.10
C LYS A 128 14.41 12.24 10.26
N VAL A 129 15.53 12.16 9.54
CA VAL A 129 16.53 11.10 9.75
C VAL A 129 17.63 11.68 10.63
N LEU A 130 17.63 11.31 11.91
CA LEU A 130 18.66 11.69 12.88
C LEU A 130 19.48 10.45 13.23
N ARG A 131 20.79 10.46 12.96
CA ARG A 131 21.71 9.39 13.39
C ARG A 131 21.24 7.97 12.99
N ASP A 132 20.73 7.85 11.78
CA ASP A 132 20.18 6.62 11.17
C ASP A 132 18.87 6.12 11.82
N GLU A 133 18.17 6.97 12.58
CA GLU A 133 16.86 6.70 13.18
C GLU A 133 15.77 7.49 12.46
N HIS A 134 14.57 6.90 12.37
CA HIS A 134 13.37 7.56 11.88
C HIS A 134 12.70 8.30 13.04
N ALA A 135 12.74 9.62 12.99
CA ALA A 135 12.00 10.49 13.89
C ALA A 135 11.02 11.34 13.08
N GLU A 136 9.98 11.83 13.75
CA GLU A 136 9.12 12.87 13.21
C GLU A 136 9.57 14.24 13.71
N GLN A 137 9.32 15.25 12.89
CA GLN A 137 9.37 16.64 13.31
C GLN A 137 8.15 17.34 12.74
N LYS A 138 7.44 18.10 13.59
CA LYS A 138 6.39 19.00 13.12
C LYS A 138 7.04 20.24 12.54
N ILE A 139 6.55 20.67 11.38
CA ILE A 139 6.99 21.90 10.75
C ILE A 139 5.79 22.73 10.32
N TRP A 140 6.04 24.02 10.19
CA TRP A 140 5.16 25.00 9.58
C TRP A 140 5.69 25.30 8.18
N SER A 141 4.80 25.22 7.19
CA SER A 141 5.06 25.68 5.83
C SER A 141 3.71 25.96 5.17
N SER A 142 3.18 27.17 5.38
CA SER A 142 1.84 27.54 4.92
C SER A 142 1.76 29.03 4.62
N LEU A 143 1.07 29.41 3.55
CA LEU A 143 0.94 30.77 3.08
C LEU A 143 -0.50 31.25 3.19
N VAL A 144 -0.69 32.42 3.78
CA VAL A 144 -2.01 33.06 3.91
C VAL A 144 -2.00 34.36 3.15
N LEU A 145 -2.96 34.49 2.22
CA LEU A 145 -3.18 35.67 1.39
C LEU A 145 -4.40 36.42 1.94
N SER A 146 -4.21 37.67 2.35
CA SER A 146 -5.25 38.51 2.93
C SER A 146 -5.38 39.81 2.14
N ARG A 147 -6.60 40.13 1.69
CA ARG A 147 -6.93 41.34 0.93
C ARG A 147 -8.22 41.94 1.48
N ALA A 148 -8.28 43.26 1.57
CA ALA A 148 -9.48 43.96 2.01
C ALA A 148 -10.68 43.62 1.10
N GLY A 149 -11.82 43.26 1.70
CA GLY A 149 -13.05 42.93 0.98
C GLY A 149 -13.10 41.54 0.31
N ALA A 150 -12.07 40.70 0.47
CA ALA A 150 -12.04 39.33 -0.05
C ALA A 150 -11.81 38.31 1.08
N PRO A 151 -12.28 37.05 0.94
CA PRO A 151 -12.00 36.00 1.91
C PRO A 151 -10.50 35.68 1.94
N GLU A 152 -9.97 35.38 3.13
CA GLU A 152 -8.56 34.97 3.27
C GLU A 152 -8.34 33.61 2.60
N VAL A 153 -7.27 33.49 1.83
CA VAL A 153 -6.90 32.25 1.13
C VAL A 153 -5.70 31.61 1.82
N LEU A 154 -5.81 30.32 2.12
CA LEU A 154 -4.77 29.51 2.74
C LEU A 154 -4.20 28.51 1.72
N ILE A 155 -2.89 28.57 1.49
CA ILE A 155 -2.13 27.54 0.78
C ILE A 155 -1.33 26.76 1.83
N GLN A 156 -1.79 25.55 2.12
CA GLN A 156 -1.27 24.71 3.18
C GLN A 156 -0.20 23.74 2.66
N GLY A 157 0.81 23.43 3.49
CA GLY A 157 1.77 22.35 3.22
C GLY A 157 2.71 22.61 2.04
N ILE A 158 3.37 23.76 2.00
CA ILE A 158 4.31 24.06 0.90
C ILE A 158 5.55 23.17 1.02
N GLU A 159 5.83 22.40 -0.03
CA GLU A 159 6.90 21.41 -0.13
C GLU A 159 7.76 21.70 -1.37
N PRO A 160 8.93 21.05 -1.55
CA PRO A 160 9.79 21.28 -2.71
C PRO A 160 9.07 21.15 -4.05
N ASP A 161 8.15 20.19 -4.17
CA ASP A 161 7.40 19.93 -5.40
C ASP A 161 6.39 21.04 -5.72
N HIS A 162 6.02 21.87 -4.74
CA HIS A 162 5.13 23.02 -4.93
C HIS A 162 5.85 24.23 -5.51
N LEU A 163 7.17 24.35 -5.31
CA LEU A 163 7.95 25.53 -5.63
C LEU A 163 7.87 25.95 -7.11
N PRO A 164 7.95 25.02 -8.11
CA PRO A 164 7.85 25.39 -9.53
C PRO A 164 6.49 25.96 -9.97
N HIS A 165 5.45 25.75 -9.16
CA HIS A 165 4.07 26.13 -9.49
C HIS A 165 3.48 27.16 -8.52
N LEU A 166 4.24 27.54 -7.48
CA LEU A 166 3.74 28.35 -6.37
C LEU A 166 3.30 29.75 -6.81
N GLU A 167 4.04 30.38 -7.73
CA GLU A 167 3.68 31.68 -8.30
C GLU A 167 2.28 31.64 -8.93
N ARG A 168 2.08 30.72 -9.88
CA ARG A 168 0.80 30.55 -10.58
C ARG A 168 -0.32 30.16 -9.63
N LEU A 169 -0.03 29.34 -8.62
CA LEU A 169 -1.00 29.00 -7.58
C LEU A 169 -1.44 30.23 -6.78
N ILE A 170 -0.51 31.11 -6.37
CA ILE A 170 -0.83 32.35 -5.66
C ILE A 170 -1.74 33.23 -6.52
N VAL A 171 -1.37 33.48 -7.78
CA VAL A 171 -2.15 34.31 -8.70
C VAL A 171 -3.55 33.74 -8.92
N ALA A 172 -3.66 32.44 -9.20
CA ALA A 172 -4.93 31.78 -9.45
C ALA A 172 -5.84 31.80 -8.21
N GLN A 173 -5.28 31.67 -7.00
CA GLN A 173 -6.02 31.82 -5.75
C GLN A 173 -6.53 33.25 -5.52
N LEU A 174 -5.73 34.27 -5.84
CA LEU A 174 -6.14 35.67 -5.75
C LEU A 174 -7.28 36.00 -6.72
N GLN A 175 -7.24 35.43 -7.93
CA GLN A 175 -8.30 35.56 -8.94
C GLN A 175 -9.59 34.86 -8.48
N ALA A 176 -9.47 33.63 -7.98
CA ALA A 176 -10.61 32.86 -7.46
C ALA A 176 -11.30 33.52 -6.27
N GLY A 177 -10.54 34.22 -5.41
CA GLY A 177 -11.09 35.00 -4.31
C GLY A 177 -11.97 36.20 -4.75
N ARG A 178 -11.81 36.68 -5.99
CA ARG A 178 -12.65 37.74 -6.58
C ARG A 178 -13.87 37.15 -7.30
N ALA A 179 -13.67 36.07 -8.05
CA ALA A 179 -14.71 35.34 -8.77
C ALA A 179 -14.45 33.84 -8.65
N PRO A 180 -15.18 33.12 -7.78
CA PRO A 180 -14.97 31.69 -7.61
C PRO A 180 -15.18 30.95 -8.94
N PRO A 181 -14.23 30.10 -9.37
CA PRO A 181 -14.40 29.35 -10.60
C PRO A 181 -15.62 28.44 -10.49
N ARG A 182 -16.48 28.47 -11.51
CA ARG A 182 -17.54 27.48 -11.67
C ARG A 182 -16.97 26.24 -12.37
N PRO A 183 -17.32 25.02 -11.93
CA PRO A 183 -16.89 23.80 -12.60
C PRO A 183 -17.59 23.65 -13.95
N THR A 184 -16.86 23.21 -14.97
CA THR A 184 -17.42 22.70 -16.22
C THR A 184 -17.52 21.19 -16.15
N PHE A 185 -18.70 20.64 -16.41
CA PHE A 185 -18.96 19.20 -16.38
C PHE A 185 -18.94 18.61 -17.79
N GLY A 186 -18.18 17.55 -17.98
CA GLY A 186 -18.26 16.71 -19.18
C GLY A 186 -19.16 15.52 -18.90
N VAL A 187 -20.13 15.24 -19.76
CA VAL A 187 -21.01 14.06 -19.61
C VAL A 187 -20.91 13.22 -20.86
N SER A 188 -20.53 11.95 -20.71
CA SER A 188 -20.64 10.93 -21.77
C SER A 188 -21.53 9.82 -21.24
N ALA A 189 -22.77 9.80 -21.69
CA ALA A 189 -23.77 8.86 -21.21
C ALA A 189 -24.79 8.50 -22.31
N PRO A 190 -25.37 7.28 -22.26
CA PRO A 190 -26.51 6.91 -23.10
C PRO A 190 -27.75 7.81 -22.89
N PRO A 191 -28.76 7.76 -23.80
CA PRO A 191 -29.91 8.68 -23.79
C PRO A 191 -30.83 8.61 -22.55
N TYR A 192 -30.69 7.63 -21.66
CA TYR A 192 -31.52 7.42 -20.46
C TYR A 192 -30.90 8.01 -19.17
N PHE A 193 -29.99 8.99 -19.32
CA PHE A 193 -29.34 9.73 -18.24
C PHE A 193 -29.56 11.25 -18.37
N GLN A 194 -30.63 11.71 -19.03
CA GLN A 194 -30.82 13.13 -19.34
C GLN A 194 -31.01 13.99 -18.09
N LEU A 195 -31.64 13.44 -17.04
CA LEU A 195 -31.83 14.18 -15.79
C LEU A 195 -30.51 14.47 -15.09
N LEU A 196 -29.49 13.62 -15.23
CA LEU A 196 -28.16 13.88 -14.69
C LEU A 196 -27.60 15.18 -15.27
N SER A 197 -27.59 15.32 -16.60
CA SER A 197 -27.09 16.51 -17.27
C SER A 197 -27.87 17.75 -16.84
N ALA A 198 -29.19 17.65 -16.68
CA ALA A 198 -30.02 18.74 -16.16
C ALA A 198 -29.59 19.17 -14.74
N PHE A 199 -29.37 18.23 -13.83
CA PHE A 199 -28.91 18.53 -12.46
C PHE A 199 -27.50 19.10 -12.41
N LEU A 200 -26.59 18.62 -13.27
CA LEU A 200 -25.23 19.15 -13.37
C LEU A 200 -25.25 20.60 -13.90
N ASN A 201 -26.13 20.89 -14.86
CA ASN A 201 -26.27 22.22 -15.45
C ASN A 201 -26.75 23.28 -14.45
N GLU A 202 -27.47 22.88 -13.38
CA GLU A 202 -27.79 23.78 -12.26
C GLU A 202 -26.56 24.25 -11.46
N LYS A 203 -25.46 23.48 -11.51
CA LYS A 203 -24.22 23.75 -10.75
C LYS A 203 -23.13 24.40 -11.60
N GLY A 204 -23.10 24.12 -12.90
CA GLY A 204 -22.11 24.65 -13.83
C GLY A 204 -22.38 24.19 -15.26
N PRO A 205 -21.73 24.78 -16.28
CA PRO A 205 -21.98 24.41 -17.67
C PRO A 205 -21.69 22.93 -17.93
N VAL A 206 -22.55 22.28 -18.71
CA VAL A 206 -22.42 20.88 -19.14
C VAL A 206 -22.02 20.82 -20.61
N VAL A 207 -21.01 20.02 -20.90
CA VAL A 207 -20.55 19.67 -22.25
C VAL A 207 -20.86 18.19 -22.47
N GLU A 208 -21.81 17.92 -23.35
CA GLU A 208 -22.12 16.55 -23.78
C GLU A 208 -21.00 16.02 -24.69
N LEU A 209 -20.51 14.83 -24.39
CA LEU A 209 -19.42 14.16 -25.07
C LEU A 209 -19.91 12.82 -25.64
N ASP A 210 -19.37 12.47 -26.79
CA ASP A 210 -19.51 11.12 -27.37
C ASP A 210 -18.15 10.41 -27.29
N LEU A 211 -17.83 9.91 -26.09
CA LEU A 211 -16.57 9.19 -25.87
C LEU A 211 -16.59 7.77 -26.44
N ASP A 212 -17.72 7.25 -26.92
CA ASP A 212 -17.73 5.95 -27.59
C ASP A 212 -17.19 6.08 -29.03
N ASN A 213 -17.44 7.21 -29.70
CA ASN A 213 -16.94 7.48 -31.05
C ASN A 213 -15.65 8.32 -31.08
N ASN A 214 -15.41 9.17 -30.08
CA ASN A 214 -14.24 10.04 -30.01
C ASN A 214 -13.58 10.01 -28.62
N PRO A 215 -12.36 9.44 -28.47
CA PRO A 215 -11.69 9.34 -27.17
C PRO A 215 -11.25 10.71 -26.58
N HIS A 216 -11.32 11.79 -27.34
CA HIS A 216 -10.80 13.09 -26.92
C HIS A 216 -11.65 13.73 -25.83
N ILE A 217 -11.00 14.09 -24.72
CA ILE A 217 -11.62 14.85 -23.63
C ILE A 217 -11.14 16.32 -23.73
N PRO A 218 -12.05 17.28 -23.97
CA PRO A 218 -11.69 18.70 -24.07
C PRO A 218 -11.03 19.29 -22.81
N PRO A 219 -10.04 20.19 -22.96
CA PRO A 219 -9.29 20.78 -21.85
C PRO A 219 -10.08 21.79 -21.01
N GLU A 220 -11.27 22.22 -21.42
CA GLU A 220 -12.16 23.10 -20.65
C GLU A 220 -12.98 22.37 -19.59
N ILE A 221 -13.08 21.04 -19.68
CA ILE A 221 -13.84 20.21 -18.74
C ILE A 221 -13.06 20.05 -17.44
N ASP A 222 -13.68 20.28 -16.29
CA ASP A 222 -13.03 20.11 -14.98
C ASP A 222 -13.41 18.79 -14.28
N VAL A 223 -14.66 18.35 -14.49
CA VAL A 223 -15.20 17.11 -13.89
C VAL A 223 -15.88 16.28 -14.96
N LEU A 224 -15.42 15.05 -15.16
CA LEU A 224 -15.98 14.12 -16.16
C LEU A 224 -16.94 13.12 -15.50
N PHE A 225 -18.14 12.97 -16.05
CA PHE A 225 -19.06 11.87 -15.78
C PHE A 225 -19.12 10.97 -17.00
N TRP A 226 -18.68 9.72 -16.87
CA TRP A 226 -18.72 8.75 -17.97
C TRP A 226 -19.50 7.51 -17.54
N LEU A 227 -20.70 7.38 -18.10
CA LEU A 227 -21.68 6.38 -17.70
C LEU A 227 -21.86 5.33 -18.78
N GLN A 228 -21.80 4.06 -18.37
CA GLN A 228 -22.07 2.88 -19.18
C GLN A 228 -21.36 2.90 -20.55
N PRO A 229 -20.02 2.98 -20.60
CA PRO A 229 -19.28 2.99 -21.87
C PRO A 229 -19.55 1.71 -22.67
N THR A 230 -19.77 1.85 -23.97
CA THR A 230 -19.96 0.71 -24.87
C THR A 230 -18.70 0.37 -25.65
N VAL A 231 -17.79 1.34 -25.83
CA VAL A 231 -16.49 1.17 -26.48
C VAL A 231 -15.39 1.67 -25.55
N ALA A 232 -14.32 0.88 -25.41
CA ALA A 232 -13.09 1.34 -24.76
C ALA A 232 -11.88 0.85 -25.56
N THR A 233 -10.88 1.71 -25.67
CA THR A 233 -9.62 1.40 -26.36
C THR A 233 -8.46 1.89 -25.51
N PRO A 234 -7.21 1.47 -25.79
CA PRO A 234 -6.05 2.02 -25.10
C PRO A 234 -5.89 3.54 -25.22
N GLU A 235 -6.46 4.19 -26.24
CA GLU A 235 -6.48 5.67 -26.31
C GLU A 235 -7.43 6.27 -25.28
N HIS A 236 -8.62 5.69 -25.08
CA HIS A 236 -9.57 6.14 -24.05
C HIS A 236 -8.94 6.14 -22.65
N ALA A 237 -8.28 5.03 -22.27
CA ALA A 237 -7.57 4.94 -21.00
C ALA A 237 -6.45 5.99 -20.89
N ARG A 238 -5.71 6.25 -21.98
CA ARG A 238 -4.66 7.29 -22.02
C ARG A 238 -5.22 8.69 -21.88
N GLN A 239 -6.34 9.01 -22.51
CA GLN A 239 -7.01 10.31 -22.39
C GLN A 239 -7.53 10.53 -20.98
N LEU A 240 -8.16 9.52 -20.38
CA LEU A 240 -8.57 9.57 -18.98
C LEU A 240 -7.37 9.76 -18.03
N GLN A 241 -6.25 9.06 -18.26
CA GLN A 241 -5.03 9.26 -17.48
C GLN A 241 -4.45 10.68 -17.62
N ARG A 242 -4.46 11.25 -18.83
CA ARG A 242 -4.04 12.64 -19.05
C ARG A 242 -4.96 13.62 -18.33
N PHE A 243 -6.26 13.41 -18.40
CA PHE A 243 -7.28 14.20 -17.72
C PHE A 243 -7.06 14.19 -16.19
N LEU A 244 -6.90 13.01 -15.60
CA LEU A 244 -6.56 12.86 -14.17
C LEU A 244 -5.19 13.46 -13.83
N GLY A 245 -4.19 13.30 -14.71
CA GLY A 245 -2.86 13.88 -14.55
C GLY A 245 -2.84 15.41 -14.51
N ALA A 246 -3.80 16.05 -15.18
CA ALA A 246 -4.02 17.49 -15.17
C ALA A 246 -4.67 18.00 -13.86
N GLY A 247 -4.99 17.13 -12.90
CA GLY A 247 -5.61 17.52 -11.63
C GLY A 247 -7.14 17.45 -11.62
N LYS A 248 -7.75 17.03 -12.73
CA LYS A 248 -9.21 17.01 -12.94
C LYS A 248 -9.80 15.66 -12.54
N SER A 249 -10.98 15.65 -11.93
CA SER A 249 -11.54 14.42 -11.35
C SER A 249 -12.61 13.80 -12.24
N ALA A 250 -12.75 12.48 -12.22
CA ALA A 250 -13.74 11.77 -13.02
C ALA A 250 -14.59 10.82 -12.16
N VAL A 251 -15.87 10.71 -12.53
CA VAL A 251 -16.85 9.76 -12.00
C VAL A 251 -17.20 8.80 -13.13
N LEU A 252 -16.86 7.52 -12.95
CA LEU A 252 -17.22 6.45 -13.86
C LEU A 252 -18.30 5.58 -13.22
N ALA A 253 -19.31 5.19 -13.99
CA ALA A 253 -20.29 4.23 -13.50
C ALA A 253 -20.72 3.29 -14.63
N GLY A 254 -20.79 2.00 -14.35
CA GLY A 254 -21.17 1.03 -15.37
C GLY A 254 -21.27 -0.38 -14.84
N SER A 255 -21.84 -1.27 -15.66
CA SER A 255 -21.90 -2.70 -15.38
C SER A 255 -21.57 -3.54 -16.62
N THR A 256 -21.01 -4.72 -16.40
CA THR A 256 -20.73 -5.73 -17.45
C THR A 256 -21.99 -6.34 -18.03
N TYR A 257 -23.14 -6.13 -17.39
CA TYR A 257 -24.44 -6.56 -17.88
C TYR A 257 -25.55 -5.58 -17.47
N GLN A 258 -26.65 -5.64 -18.19
CA GLN A 258 -27.91 -4.97 -17.87
C GLN A 258 -29.00 -6.03 -17.77
N ILE A 259 -30.03 -5.75 -16.98
CA ILE A 259 -31.19 -6.63 -16.86
C ILE A 259 -32.41 -5.90 -17.38
N GLY A 260 -33.03 -6.45 -18.43
CA GLY A 260 -34.33 -6.04 -18.93
C GLY A 260 -35.44 -6.73 -18.17
N TYR A 261 -36.61 -6.11 -18.16
CA TYR A 261 -37.81 -6.60 -17.49
C TYR A 261 -38.89 -6.83 -18.55
N GLY A 262 -39.55 -7.98 -18.49
CA GLY A 262 -40.75 -8.31 -19.24
C GLY A 262 -41.86 -8.67 -18.27
N LEU A 263 -43.07 -8.22 -18.55
CA LEU A 263 -44.26 -8.58 -17.79
C LEU A 263 -45.09 -9.55 -18.62
N ASP A 264 -45.37 -10.73 -18.08
CA ASP A 264 -46.32 -11.69 -18.65
C ASP A 264 -47.40 -11.99 -17.60
N GLY A 265 -48.53 -11.29 -17.69
CA GLY A 265 -49.54 -11.29 -16.62
C GLY A 265 -49.03 -10.65 -15.32
N ASP A 266 -49.10 -11.40 -14.22
CA ASP A 266 -48.58 -11.02 -12.89
C ASP A 266 -47.13 -11.51 -12.65
N GLU A 267 -46.57 -12.33 -13.54
CA GLU A 267 -45.19 -12.82 -13.43
C GLU A 267 -44.18 -11.89 -14.12
N ILE A 268 -43.06 -11.67 -13.44
CA ILE A 268 -41.98 -10.81 -13.91
C ILE A 268 -40.87 -11.68 -14.46
N ASN A 269 -40.58 -11.51 -15.75
CA ASN A 269 -39.49 -12.16 -16.43
C ASN A 269 -38.30 -11.21 -16.58
N TYR A 270 -37.11 -11.69 -16.26
CA TYR A 270 -35.88 -10.93 -16.38
C TYR A 270 -35.06 -11.43 -17.57
N GLN A 271 -34.39 -10.52 -18.27
CA GLN A 271 -33.51 -10.85 -19.39
C GLN A 271 -32.14 -10.19 -19.23
N VAL A 272 -31.08 -11.00 -19.14
CA VAL A 272 -29.71 -10.47 -19.10
C VAL A 272 -29.28 -10.01 -20.50
N ARG A 273 -28.81 -8.77 -20.60
CA ARG A 273 -28.09 -8.22 -21.76
C ARG A 273 -26.64 -7.99 -21.37
N ARG A 274 -25.71 -8.74 -21.97
CA ARG A 274 -24.28 -8.54 -21.71
C ARG A 274 -23.79 -7.29 -22.44
N THR A 275 -23.06 -6.46 -21.72
CA THR A 275 -22.38 -5.28 -22.27
C THR A 275 -21.05 -5.73 -22.90
N PRO A 276 -20.57 -5.06 -23.97
CA PRO A 276 -19.20 -5.24 -24.46
C PRO A 276 -18.15 -5.09 -23.34
N PRO A 277 -16.94 -5.67 -23.49
CA PRO A 277 -15.89 -5.64 -22.47
C PRO A 277 -15.30 -4.24 -22.22
N ALA A 278 -15.85 -3.19 -22.83
CA ALA A 278 -15.41 -1.81 -22.71
C ALA A 278 -15.27 -1.37 -21.24
N TRP A 279 -16.24 -1.72 -20.40
CA TRP A 279 -16.19 -1.39 -18.97
C TRP A 279 -14.98 -2.02 -18.27
N SER A 280 -14.69 -3.29 -18.55
CA SER A 280 -13.50 -3.96 -18.04
C SER A 280 -12.21 -3.32 -18.57
N GLN A 281 -12.15 -3.06 -19.88
CA GLN A 281 -10.96 -2.52 -20.55
C GLN A 281 -10.62 -1.09 -20.11
N LEU A 282 -11.63 -0.29 -19.75
CA LEU A 282 -11.43 1.08 -19.25
C LEU A 282 -10.86 1.08 -17.82
N LEU A 283 -11.30 0.15 -16.98
CA LEU A 283 -10.97 0.09 -15.55
C LEU A 283 -9.66 -0.65 -15.25
N GLU A 284 -9.35 -1.68 -16.03
CA GLU A 284 -8.19 -2.55 -15.82
C GLU A 284 -6.84 -1.78 -15.75
N PRO A 285 -6.58 -0.73 -16.56
CA PRO A 285 -5.37 0.08 -16.44
C PRO A 285 -5.20 0.79 -15.09
N PHE A 286 -6.28 0.99 -14.34
CA PHE A 286 -6.30 1.64 -13.03
C PHE A 286 -6.29 0.65 -11.85
N GLY A 287 -6.16 -0.66 -12.12
CA GLY A 287 -6.18 -1.69 -11.07
C GLY A 287 -7.59 -2.03 -10.59
N LEU A 288 -8.61 -1.86 -11.43
CA LEU A 288 -9.99 -2.22 -11.11
C LEU A 288 -10.52 -3.22 -12.15
N ARG A 289 -11.24 -4.26 -11.71
CA ARG A 289 -11.84 -5.25 -12.60
C ARG A 289 -13.29 -5.52 -12.19
N PRO A 290 -14.27 -5.35 -13.08
CA PRO A 290 -15.65 -5.72 -12.77
C PRO A 290 -15.82 -7.25 -12.85
N VAL A 291 -16.49 -7.83 -11.85
CA VAL A 291 -16.85 -9.24 -11.81
C VAL A 291 -18.11 -9.48 -12.64
N PRO A 292 -18.12 -10.46 -13.56
CA PRO A 292 -19.24 -10.65 -14.49
C PRO A 292 -20.43 -11.41 -13.90
N ASP A 293 -20.31 -11.99 -12.70
CA ASP A 293 -21.37 -12.79 -12.09
C ASP A 293 -22.55 -11.94 -11.59
N LEU A 294 -23.73 -12.57 -11.53
CA LEU A 294 -24.93 -11.93 -11.02
C LEU A 294 -24.82 -11.80 -9.49
N LEU A 295 -24.72 -10.57 -9.03
CA LEU A 295 -24.64 -10.24 -7.62
C LEU A 295 -26.04 -10.08 -7.02
N ILE A 296 -26.26 -10.76 -5.91
CA ILE A 296 -27.51 -10.74 -5.14
C ILE A 296 -27.19 -10.41 -3.68
N ASP A 297 -28.09 -9.68 -3.03
CA ASP A 297 -27.95 -9.33 -1.61
C ASP A 297 -29.29 -9.49 -0.88
N LYS A 298 -29.25 -9.66 0.45
CA LYS A 298 -30.45 -9.72 1.30
C LYS A 298 -31.19 -8.38 1.34
N ASN A 299 -30.49 -7.26 1.20
CA ASN A 299 -31.08 -5.93 1.28
C ASN A 299 -31.41 -5.40 -0.11
N THR A 300 -32.69 -5.42 -0.46
CA THR A 300 -33.18 -5.06 -1.79
C THR A 300 -34.05 -3.80 -1.78
N GLY A 301 -34.25 -3.23 -2.97
CA GLY A 301 -35.07 -2.05 -3.19
C GLY A 301 -36.00 -2.21 -4.40
N PRO A 302 -37.14 -1.51 -4.46
CA PRO A 302 -37.97 -1.52 -5.67
C PRO A 302 -37.29 -0.76 -6.82
N VAL A 303 -37.65 -1.09 -8.04
CA VAL A 303 -37.39 -0.31 -9.26
C VAL A 303 -38.74 -0.02 -9.90
N SER A 304 -39.04 1.27 -10.11
CA SER A 304 -40.26 1.67 -10.80
C SER A 304 -40.06 1.56 -12.31
N LEU A 305 -40.91 0.77 -12.96
CA LEU A 305 -40.91 0.57 -14.41
C LEU A 305 -42.19 1.17 -14.99
N ASP A 306 -42.06 1.82 -16.14
CA ASP A 306 -43.20 2.18 -16.99
C ASP A 306 -43.23 1.19 -18.16
N PRO A 307 -44.17 0.22 -18.17
CA PRO A 307 -44.29 -0.76 -19.24
C PRO A 307 -44.92 -0.18 -20.52
N GLY A 308 -45.16 1.13 -20.59
CA GLY A 308 -45.75 1.81 -21.76
C GLY A 308 -47.26 1.98 -21.67
N ASP A 309 -47.88 1.60 -20.54
CA ASP A 309 -49.30 1.83 -20.23
C ASP A 309 -49.54 3.12 -19.42
N GLY A 310 -48.47 3.86 -19.08
CA GLY A 310 -48.51 5.08 -18.29
C GLY A 310 -48.66 4.85 -16.78
N ASN A 311 -48.72 3.60 -16.32
CA ASN A 311 -48.77 3.24 -14.91
C ASN A 311 -47.41 2.72 -14.44
N LEU A 312 -46.80 3.42 -13.48
CA LEU A 312 -45.57 2.97 -12.85
C LEU A 312 -45.84 1.72 -11.99
N ARG A 313 -45.14 0.62 -12.27
CA ARG A 313 -45.17 -0.61 -11.47
C ARG A 313 -43.84 -0.78 -10.74
N GLU A 314 -43.89 -1.10 -9.46
CA GLU A 314 -42.69 -1.39 -8.67
C GLU A 314 -42.33 -2.87 -8.76
N VAL A 315 -41.09 -3.15 -9.15
CA VAL A 315 -40.51 -4.49 -9.18
C VAL A 315 -39.41 -4.56 -8.15
N VAL A 316 -39.43 -5.57 -7.28
CA VAL A 316 -38.36 -5.84 -6.31
C VAL A 316 -37.71 -7.15 -6.70
N ALA A 317 -36.41 -7.13 -7.00
CA ALA A 317 -35.65 -8.33 -7.30
C ALA A 317 -34.42 -8.46 -6.38
N PRO A 318 -33.92 -9.68 -6.11
CA PRO A 318 -32.70 -9.93 -5.32
C PRO A 318 -31.43 -9.19 -5.79
N PHE A 319 -31.38 -8.79 -7.08
CA PHE A 319 -30.28 -8.03 -7.68
C PHE A 319 -30.51 -6.50 -7.71
N HIS A 320 -31.59 -6.00 -7.11
CA HIS A 320 -31.84 -4.57 -6.86
C HIS A 320 -31.23 -4.17 -5.52
N LEU A 321 -29.91 -4.03 -5.49
CA LEU A 321 -29.17 -3.90 -4.24
C LEU A 321 -29.45 -2.54 -3.61
N ARG A 322 -30.02 -2.55 -2.41
CA ARG A 322 -30.23 -1.35 -1.61
C ARG A 322 -29.02 -1.13 -0.71
N VAL A 323 -28.19 -0.16 -1.04
CA VAL A 323 -27.01 0.21 -0.25
C VAL A 323 -27.38 1.32 0.73
N LEU A 324 -27.61 0.96 1.99
CA LEU A 324 -27.90 1.91 3.07
C LEU A 324 -26.65 2.73 3.45
N PRO A 325 -26.78 3.89 4.12
CA PRO A 325 -25.63 4.65 4.62
C PRO A 325 -24.70 3.83 5.53
N ALA A 326 -25.24 2.78 6.15
CA ALA A 326 -24.48 1.77 6.88
C ALA A 326 -23.55 0.90 6.01
N PHE A 327 -23.52 1.06 4.69
CA PHE A 327 -22.68 0.25 3.81
C PHE A 327 -21.86 1.10 2.83
N TYR A 328 -21.89 2.41 2.97
CA TYR A 328 -21.00 3.31 2.24
C TYR A 328 -20.57 4.52 3.09
N ASN A 329 -19.30 4.89 3.01
CA ASN A 329 -18.67 5.94 3.79
C ASN A 329 -18.24 7.09 2.88
N MET A 330 -18.80 8.29 3.10
CA MET A 330 -18.42 9.51 2.38
C MET A 330 -17.35 10.32 3.14
N ARG A 331 -16.42 9.65 3.81
CA ARG A 331 -15.27 10.31 4.48
C ARG A 331 -14.39 10.95 3.40
N GLY A 332 -14.01 12.21 3.62
CA GLY A 332 -13.24 12.98 2.62
C GLY A 332 -14.07 13.63 1.52
N PHE A 333 -15.40 13.45 1.52
CA PHE A 333 -16.33 14.19 0.66
C PHE A 333 -16.94 15.39 1.41
N ALA A 334 -17.54 16.32 0.66
CA ALA A 334 -18.10 17.56 1.20
C ALA A 334 -19.28 17.33 2.17
N LEU A 335 -20.08 16.28 1.94
CA LEU A 335 -21.24 15.89 2.73
C LEU A 335 -21.09 14.44 3.22
N PRO A 336 -21.65 14.09 4.40
CA PRO A 336 -21.67 12.72 4.88
C PRO A 336 -22.64 11.83 4.08
N ALA A 337 -22.51 10.51 4.25
CA ALA A 337 -23.45 9.54 3.68
C ALA A 337 -24.87 9.78 4.22
N ARG A 338 -25.88 9.77 3.33
CA ARG A 338 -27.28 10.05 3.66
C ARG A 338 -28.20 9.23 2.77
N GLY A 339 -29.18 8.55 3.37
CA GLY A 339 -30.20 7.73 2.68
C GLY A 339 -29.66 6.52 1.89
N GLY A 340 -30.57 5.66 1.44
CA GLY A 340 -30.20 4.50 0.62
C GLY A 340 -29.85 4.89 -0.81
N LEU A 341 -28.97 4.11 -1.43
CA LEU A 341 -28.68 4.13 -2.86
C LEU A 341 -29.17 2.83 -3.48
N ASN A 342 -29.84 2.91 -4.62
CA ASN A 342 -30.31 1.74 -5.37
C ASN A 342 -29.32 1.39 -6.48
N PHE A 343 -28.76 0.18 -6.44
CA PHE A 343 -27.86 -0.37 -7.45
C PHE A 343 -28.55 -1.52 -8.17
N VAL A 344 -28.90 -1.29 -9.43
CA VAL A 344 -29.53 -2.32 -10.29
C VAL A 344 -28.46 -2.99 -11.13
N ALA A 345 -28.49 -4.33 -11.18
CA ALA A 345 -27.60 -5.14 -12.01
C ALA A 345 -26.11 -4.79 -11.83
N ALA A 346 -25.66 -4.67 -10.57
CA ALA A 346 -24.31 -4.23 -10.26
C ALA A 346 -23.27 -5.32 -10.54
N SER A 347 -22.23 -4.97 -11.29
CA SER A 347 -21.03 -5.81 -11.45
C SER A 347 -20.00 -5.39 -10.40
N PRO A 348 -19.84 -6.12 -9.29
CA PRO A 348 -18.94 -5.69 -8.22
C PRO A 348 -17.48 -5.54 -8.71
N LEU A 349 -16.74 -4.66 -8.03
CA LEU A 349 -15.40 -4.24 -8.43
C LEU A 349 -14.34 -4.98 -7.62
N GLU A 350 -13.60 -5.87 -8.27
CA GLU A 350 -12.35 -6.37 -7.73
C GLU A 350 -11.27 -5.29 -7.86
N VAL A 351 -10.42 -5.20 -6.86
CA VAL A 351 -9.38 -4.17 -6.74
C VAL A 351 -8.03 -4.86 -6.73
N ASP A 352 -7.10 -4.36 -7.55
CA ASP A 352 -5.66 -4.63 -7.47
C ASP A 352 -4.98 -3.38 -6.91
N PRO A 353 -4.74 -3.32 -5.58
CA PRO A 353 -4.15 -2.15 -4.94
C PRO A 353 -2.71 -1.89 -5.41
N GLN A 354 -1.99 -2.92 -5.82
CA GLN A 354 -0.60 -2.77 -6.30
C GLN A 354 -0.59 -2.06 -7.64
N ARG A 355 -1.47 -2.47 -8.57
CA ARG A 355 -1.60 -1.84 -9.88
C ARG A 355 -2.11 -0.40 -9.78
N ALA A 356 -3.07 -0.14 -8.90
CA ALA A 356 -3.51 1.23 -8.62
C ALA A 356 -2.34 2.10 -8.11
N ARG A 357 -1.57 1.62 -7.12
CA ARG A 357 -0.40 2.34 -6.56
C ARG A 357 0.68 2.59 -7.61
N GLN A 358 0.94 1.64 -8.51
CA GLN A 358 1.87 1.83 -9.63
C GLN A 358 1.45 2.97 -10.56
N LYS A 359 0.14 3.21 -10.71
CA LYS A 359 -0.39 4.37 -11.45
C LYS A 359 -0.43 5.65 -10.62
N GLY A 360 0.04 5.61 -9.38
CA GLY A 360 0.08 6.72 -8.43
C GLY A 360 -1.25 6.94 -7.74
N PHE A 361 -2.03 5.88 -7.51
CA PHE A 361 -3.31 5.93 -6.81
C PHE A 361 -3.34 4.97 -5.61
N GLU A 362 -3.77 5.47 -4.46
CA GLU A 362 -4.25 4.70 -3.33
C GLU A 362 -5.73 4.32 -3.56
N VAL A 363 -6.08 3.07 -3.29
CA VAL A 363 -7.47 2.60 -3.42
C VAL A 363 -8.19 2.71 -2.08
N GLU A 364 -9.33 3.38 -2.09
CA GLU A 364 -10.25 3.42 -0.96
C GLU A 364 -11.60 2.82 -1.36
N ILE A 365 -12.04 1.81 -0.61
CA ILE A 365 -13.37 1.22 -0.81
C ILE A 365 -14.38 2.11 -0.10
N ILE A 366 -15.23 2.77 -0.88
CA ILE A 366 -16.21 3.74 -0.39
C ILE A 366 -17.52 3.05 -0.03
N GLY A 367 -17.89 1.95 -0.68
CA GLY A 367 -19.17 1.30 -0.47
C GLY A 367 -19.20 -0.14 -0.93
N THR A 368 -19.98 -0.95 -0.21
CA THR A 368 -20.02 -2.41 -0.33
C THR A 368 -21.44 -2.92 -0.25
N THR A 369 -21.64 -4.20 -0.57
CA THR A 369 -22.85 -4.95 -0.22
C THR A 369 -23.03 -5.08 1.29
N THR A 370 -24.15 -5.67 1.72
CA THR A 370 -24.33 -6.11 3.11
C THR A 370 -23.43 -7.32 3.44
N GLU A 371 -23.57 -7.88 4.65
CA GLU A 371 -22.78 -9.02 5.15
C GLU A 371 -23.28 -10.39 4.65
N SER A 372 -24.25 -10.44 3.73
CA SER A 372 -24.77 -11.69 3.17
C SER A 372 -24.94 -11.66 1.64
N PRO A 373 -23.94 -11.20 0.87
CA PRO A 373 -24.03 -11.24 -0.57
C PRO A 373 -23.89 -12.69 -1.07
N ARG A 374 -24.56 -12.98 -2.17
CA ARG A 374 -24.42 -14.23 -2.91
C ARG A 374 -24.11 -13.92 -4.37
N VAL A 375 -23.31 -14.77 -4.98
CA VAL A 375 -23.03 -14.70 -6.42
C VAL A 375 -23.52 -15.95 -7.10
N GLN A 376 -23.99 -15.78 -8.33
CA GLN A 376 -24.33 -16.88 -9.22
C GLN A 376 -23.89 -16.56 -10.65
N PRO A 377 -23.61 -17.59 -11.47
CA PRO A 377 -23.35 -17.38 -12.89
C PRO A 377 -24.52 -16.65 -13.56
N LEU A 378 -24.23 -15.75 -14.50
CA LEU A 378 -25.29 -15.04 -15.25
C LEU A 378 -26.24 -16.04 -15.94
N PRO A 379 -27.56 -15.97 -15.67
CA PRO A 379 -28.55 -16.83 -16.32
C PRO A 379 -28.51 -16.74 -17.85
N ARG A 380 -28.79 -17.86 -18.53
CA ARG A 380 -28.92 -17.92 -19.99
C ARG A 380 -30.40 -17.90 -20.36
N GLY A 381 -30.86 -16.82 -20.99
CA GLY A 381 -32.26 -16.67 -21.42
C GLY A 381 -33.11 -15.85 -20.44
N LEU A 382 -34.42 -16.07 -20.45
CA LEU A 382 -35.34 -15.50 -19.47
C LEU A 382 -35.23 -16.24 -18.14
N PHE A 383 -35.34 -15.52 -17.03
CA PHE A 383 -35.30 -16.08 -15.67
C PHE A 383 -36.28 -15.33 -14.76
N THR A 384 -36.65 -15.96 -13.65
CA THR A 384 -37.63 -15.46 -12.67
C THR A 384 -37.02 -15.41 -11.27
N ASP A 385 -37.77 -14.92 -10.27
CA ASP A 385 -37.33 -14.91 -8.87
C ASP A 385 -37.02 -16.31 -8.31
N GLY A 386 -37.71 -17.35 -8.80
CA GLY A 386 -37.46 -18.74 -8.40
C GLY A 386 -36.03 -19.19 -8.74
N ASP A 387 -35.48 -18.71 -9.85
CA ASP A 387 -34.13 -19.03 -10.30
C ASP A 387 -33.04 -18.32 -9.46
N LEU A 388 -33.43 -17.35 -8.63
CA LEU A 388 -32.54 -16.53 -7.79
C LEU A 388 -32.42 -17.05 -6.35
N ALA A 389 -33.04 -18.19 -6.03
CA ALA A 389 -33.05 -18.76 -4.68
C ALA A 389 -31.69 -19.34 -4.23
N HIS A 390 -30.83 -19.70 -5.18
CA HIS A 390 -29.53 -20.32 -4.94
C HIS A 390 -28.36 -19.37 -5.23
N GLY A 391 -27.19 -19.62 -4.65
CA GLY A 391 -25.99 -18.81 -4.90
C GLY A 391 -24.88 -19.08 -3.88
N LEU A 392 -23.63 -18.87 -4.30
CA LEU A 392 -22.47 -19.06 -3.43
C LEU A 392 -22.36 -17.87 -2.47
N PRO A 393 -22.34 -18.09 -1.14
CA PRO A 393 -22.09 -17.01 -0.19
C PRO A 393 -20.67 -16.50 -0.38
N VAL A 394 -20.53 -15.18 -0.51
CA VAL A 394 -19.22 -14.52 -0.68
C VAL A 394 -19.01 -13.45 0.37
N PRO A 395 -17.75 -13.00 0.61
CA PRO A 395 -17.50 -11.80 1.40
C PRO A 395 -18.17 -10.57 0.78
N LYS A 396 -18.18 -9.47 1.53
CA LYS A 396 -18.65 -8.17 1.03
C LYS A 396 -18.02 -7.83 -0.32
N GLN A 397 -18.86 -7.47 -1.27
CA GLN A 397 -18.43 -7.10 -2.62
C GLN A 397 -18.36 -5.58 -2.74
N ASN A 398 -17.36 -5.05 -3.44
CA ASN A 398 -17.16 -3.61 -3.59
C ASN A 398 -18.11 -3.04 -4.65
N LEU A 399 -18.84 -1.98 -4.29
CA LEU A 399 -19.79 -1.30 -5.17
C LEU A 399 -19.37 0.12 -5.52
N LEU A 400 -18.63 0.78 -4.63
CA LEU A 400 -18.10 2.13 -4.80
C LEU A 400 -16.61 2.12 -4.45
N VAL A 401 -15.76 2.52 -5.38
CA VAL A 401 -14.31 2.55 -5.19
C VAL A 401 -13.77 3.93 -5.59
N LEU A 402 -12.98 4.54 -4.71
CA LEU A 402 -12.29 5.81 -4.95
C LEU A 402 -10.80 5.54 -5.11
N LEU A 403 -10.23 6.01 -6.22
CA LEU A 403 -8.79 6.07 -6.43
C LEU A 403 -8.31 7.49 -6.07
N LYS A 404 -7.64 7.59 -4.93
CA LYS A 404 -7.01 8.82 -4.43
C LYS A 404 -5.58 8.90 -4.97
N PRO A 405 -5.16 10.00 -5.60
CA PRO A 405 -3.79 10.10 -6.07
C PRO A 405 -2.81 10.33 -4.91
N ASP A 406 -1.60 9.77 -5.01
CA ASP A 406 -0.50 10.04 -4.06
C ASP A 406 -0.02 11.50 -4.16
N ASP A 407 -0.10 12.07 -5.36
CA ASP A 407 0.21 13.47 -5.67
C ASP A 407 -1.06 14.33 -5.53
N ALA A 408 -1.00 15.32 -4.63
CA ALA A 408 -2.09 16.26 -4.38
C ALA A 408 -2.49 17.10 -5.62
N TRP A 409 -1.67 17.13 -6.67
CA TRP A 409 -1.93 17.83 -7.92
C TRP A 409 -2.61 16.98 -8.99
N ARG A 410 -2.84 15.69 -8.73
CA ARG A 410 -3.61 14.82 -9.62
C ARG A 410 -5.08 14.79 -9.20
N GLY A 411 -5.92 14.44 -10.17
CA GLY A 411 -7.36 14.27 -9.98
C GLY A 411 -7.70 12.91 -9.38
N GLN A 412 -8.89 12.81 -8.81
CA GLN A 412 -9.41 11.56 -8.26
C GLN A 412 -10.28 10.84 -9.29
N LEU A 413 -10.30 9.50 -9.24
CA LEU A 413 -11.19 8.67 -10.05
C LEU A 413 -12.16 7.93 -9.12
N PHE A 414 -13.47 8.17 -9.28
CA PHE A 414 -14.50 7.53 -8.48
C PHE A 414 -15.33 6.60 -9.36
N VAL A 415 -15.40 5.32 -8.98
CA VAL A 415 -15.95 4.25 -9.81
C VAL A 415 -17.11 3.57 -9.10
N LEU A 416 -18.23 3.43 -9.81
CA LEU A 416 -19.45 2.78 -9.34
C LEU A 416 -19.69 1.49 -10.12
N ALA A 417 -20.03 0.41 -9.40
CA ALA A 417 -20.35 -0.92 -9.94
C ALA A 417 -21.68 -0.98 -10.74
N SER A 418 -22.42 0.12 -10.79
CA SER A 418 -23.62 0.30 -11.62
C SER A 418 -23.84 1.78 -11.91
N ALA A 419 -24.34 2.09 -13.10
CA ALA A 419 -24.77 3.43 -13.47
C ALA A 419 -26.20 3.76 -12.99
N ALA A 420 -26.95 2.77 -12.49
CA ALA A 420 -28.34 2.92 -12.04
C ALA A 420 -28.60 4.10 -11.09
N PRO A 421 -27.71 4.47 -10.14
CA PRO A 421 -27.90 5.65 -9.30
C PRO A 421 -28.13 6.97 -10.04
N PHE A 422 -27.68 7.07 -11.30
CA PHE A 422 -27.80 8.26 -12.13
C PHE A 422 -28.88 8.14 -13.22
N GLN A 423 -29.46 6.95 -13.40
CA GLN A 423 -30.40 6.66 -14.47
C GLN A 423 -31.73 7.41 -14.26
N ASP A 424 -32.34 7.83 -15.38
CA ASP A 424 -33.65 8.44 -15.37
C ASP A 424 -34.69 7.48 -14.74
N GLY A 425 -35.58 8.00 -13.92
CA GLY A 425 -36.51 7.21 -13.09
C GLY A 425 -35.93 6.77 -11.73
N ILE A 426 -34.66 6.37 -11.67
CA ILE A 426 -34.01 5.96 -10.41
C ILE A 426 -33.44 7.17 -9.65
N ILE A 427 -32.83 8.13 -10.34
CA ILE A 427 -32.21 9.32 -9.72
C ILE A 427 -33.20 10.15 -8.86
N ASN A 428 -34.50 10.04 -9.15
CA ASN A 428 -35.60 10.72 -8.45
C ASN A 428 -36.44 9.78 -7.58
N GLN A 429 -35.99 8.55 -7.36
CA GLN A 429 -36.76 7.55 -6.64
C GLN A 429 -37.04 7.99 -5.20
N SER A 430 -38.31 7.90 -4.78
CA SER A 430 -38.74 8.25 -3.42
C SER A 430 -38.12 7.29 -2.39
N GLY A 431 -37.72 7.83 -1.23
CA GLY A 431 -37.07 7.03 -0.17
C GLY A 431 -35.59 6.71 -0.42
N TYR A 432 -35.01 7.19 -1.52
CA TYR A 432 -33.59 7.11 -1.83
C TYR A 432 -32.94 8.49 -1.91
N ALA A 433 -31.62 8.53 -1.80
CA ALA A 433 -30.86 9.76 -1.69
C ALA A 433 -29.89 9.98 -2.87
N HIS A 434 -30.25 9.49 -4.06
CA HIS A 434 -29.43 9.63 -5.27
C HIS A 434 -29.11 11.09 -5.62
N ARG A 435 -30.09 12.01 -5.48
CA ARG A 435 -29.85 13.46 -5.66
C ARG A 435 -28.87 14.04 -4.65
N VAL A 436 -28.99 13.67 -3.37
CA VAL A 436 -28.10 14.15 -2.31
C VAL A 436 -26.69 13.60 -2.53
N PHE A 437 -26.59 12.36 -3.00
CA PHE A 437 -25.34 11.74 -3.39
C PHE A 437 -24.69 12.46 -4.59
N LEU A 438 -25.43 12.75 -5.66
CA LEU A 438 -24.95 13.55 -6.78
C LEU A 438 -24.52 14.98 -6.35
N GLN A 439 -25.31 15.62 -5.48
CA GLN A 439 -24.96 16.91 -4.90
C GLN A 439 -23.62 16.84 -4.13
N ASN A 440 -23.38 15.76 -3.39
CA ASN A 440 -22.12 15.56 -2.70
C ASN A 440 -20.93 15.46 -3.68
N LEU A 441 -21.08 14.70 -4.77
CA LEU A 441 -20.05 14.56 -5.80
C LEU A 441 -19.74 15.91 -6.47
N THR A 442 -20.77 16.68 -6.83
CA THR A 442 -20.59 18.00 -7.46
C THR A 442 -19.93 19.01 -6.51
N LEU A 443 -20.27 19.03 -5.22
CA LEU A 443 -19.61 19.89 -4.23
C LEU A 443 -18.16 19.47 -3.99
N THR A 444 -17.87 18.17 -3.99
CA THR A 444 -16.54 17.63 -3.71
C THR A 444 -15.56 17.84 -4.86
N TYR A 445 -16.00 17.58 -6.10
CA TYR A 445 -15.14 17.71 -7.29
C TYR A 445 -15.17 19.12 -7.89
N GLY A 446 -16.26 19.87 -7.68
CA GLY A 446 -16.39 21.27 -8.08
C GLY A 446 -15.88 22.29 -7.05
N ALA A 447 -15.20 21.85 -5.99
CA ALA A 447 -14.65 22.75 -4.98
C ALA A 447 -13.64 23.73 -5.60
N ALA A 448 -13.81 25.03 -5.32
CA ALA A 448 -13.01 26.09 -5.94
C ALA A 448 -11.50 25.87 -5.82
N GLU A 449 -11.01 25.42 -4.66
CA GLU A 449 -9.60 25.13 -4.42
C GLU A 449 -9.04 24.05 -5.35
N ARG A 450 -9.85 23.03 -5.66
CA ARG A 450 -9.48 21.95 -6.60
C ARG A 450 -9.48 22.44 -8.03
N LEU A 451 -10.48 23.22 -8.42
CA LEU A 451 -10.57 23.82 -9.76
C LEU A 451 -9.38 24.75 -10.03
N VAL A 452 -9.02 25.59 -9.06
CA VAL A 452 -7.85 26.45 -9.14
C VAL A 452 -6.59 25.61 -9.34
N ARG A 453 -6.40 24.56 -8.53
CA ARG A 453 -5.23 23.67 -8.65
C ARG A 453 -5.16 22.96 -10.00
N ALA A 454 -6.29 22.48 -10.52
CA ALA A 454 -6.38 21.76 -11.79
C ALA A 454 -6.17 22.66 -13.02
N ARG A 455 -6.55 23.93 -12.94
CA ARG A 455 -6.41 24.91 -14.03
C ARG A 455 -5.04 25.57 -14.11
N VAL A 456 -4.19 25.42 -13.10
CA VAL A 456 -2.78 25.84 -13.18
C VAL A 456 -2.07 24.95 -14.20
N GLU A 457 -1.80 25.51 -15.38
CA GLU A 457 -1.19 24.80 -16.50
C GLU A 457 0.17 24.22 -16.10
N LYS A 458 0.31 22.89 -16.14
CA LYS A 458 1.59 22.24 -15.87
C LYS A 458 2.39 22.20 -17.17
N ARG A 459 3.45 22.99 -17.28
CA ARG A 459 4.52 22.67 -18.23
C ARG A 459 5.17 21.40 -17.70
N ALA A 460 4.83 20.26 -18.30
CA ALA A 460 5.58 19.04 -18.01
C ALA A 460 7.06 19.33 -18.31
N PRO A 461 8.01 18.97 -17.43
CA PRO A 461 9.41 19.10 -17.77
C PRO A 461 9.62 18.40 -19.11
N GLU A 462 10.25 19.08 -20.08
CA GLU A 462 10.58 18.47 -21.36
C GLU A 462 11.30 17.16 -21.04
N ARG A 463 10.65 16.04 -21.37
CA ARG A 463 11.27 14.74 -21.17
C ARG A 463 12.55 14.77 -21.99
N LEU A 464 13.68 14.63 -21.31
CA LEU A 464 14.94 14.36 -21.97
C LEU A 464 14.69 13.18 -22.91
N VAL A 465 14.67 13.44 -24.20
CA VAL A 465 14.46 12.39 -25.20
C VAL A 465 15.63 11.43 -25.00
N PRO A 466 15.38 10.17 -24.59
CA PRO A 466 16.47 9.27 -24.28
C PRO A 466 17.30 9.11 -25.56
N PRO A 467 18.63 9.28 -25.49
CA PRO A 467 19.47 9.17 -26.67
C PRO A 467 19.21 7.83 -27.36
N SER A 468 19.23 7.81 -28.69
CA SER A 468 19.08 6.57 -29.46
C SER A 468 20.08 5.52 -28.97
N SER A 469 19.79 4.22 -29.16
CA SER A 469 20.70 3.14 -28.75
C SER A 469 22.11 3.33 -29.31
N ALA A 470 22.23 3.90 -30.51
CA ALA A 470 23.50 4.28 -31.12
C ALA A 470 24.18 5.44 -30.40
N ALA A 471 23.45 6.49 -30.03
CA ALA A 471 24.00 7.61 -29.26
C ALA A 471 24.42 7.19 -27.84
N ARG A 472 23.65 6.33 -27.16
CA ARG A 472 24.03 5.75 -25.86
C ARG A 472 25.27 4.87 -25.97
N PHE A 473 25.36 4.03 -27.00
CA PHE A 473 26.55 3.24 -27.26
C PHE A 473 27.76 4.14 -27.56
N PHE A 474 27.61 5.15 -28.40
CA PHE A 474 28.66 6.13 -28.71
C PHE A 474 29.16 6.85 -27.46
N TRP A 475 28.26 7.35 -26.59
CA TRP A 475 28.67 8.04 -25.37
C TRP A 475 29.26 7.10 -24.32
N ARG A 476 28.77 5.86 -24.19
CA ARG A 476 29.40 4.84 -23.33
C ARG A 476 30.77 4.44 -23.87
N PHE A 477 30.90 4.26 -25.17
CA PHE A 477 32.16 3.99 -25.84
C PHE A 477 33.13 5.16 -25.66
N PHE A 478 32.69 6.39 -25.90
CA PHE A 478 33.51 7.58 -25.70
C PHE A 478 33.92 7.72 -24.22
N ALA A 479 33.00 7.66 -23.26
CA ALA A 479 33.35 7.80 -21.83
C ALA A 479 34.28 6.68 -21.32
N VAL A 480 34.09 5.44 -21.79
CA VAL A 480 34.90 4.29 -21.37
C VAL A 480 36.26 4.24 -22.09
N PHE A 481 36.34 4.62 -23.37
CA PHE A 481 37.55 4.46 -24.19
C PHE A 481 38.35 5.75 -24.40
N SER A 482 37.77 6.95 -24.33
CA SER A 482 38.50 8.21 -24.55
C SER A 482 39.60 8.43 -23.49
N VAL A 483 39.33 8.11 -22.23
CA VAL A 483 40.33 8.22 -21.15
C VAL A 483 41.50 7.23 -21.36
N PRO A 484 41.28 5.92 -21.58
CA PRO A 484 42.35 4.98 -21.98
C PRO A 484 43.10 5.38 -23.25
N LEU A 485 42.42 5.91 -24.27
CA LEU A 485 43.05 6.38 -25.51
C LEU A 485 43.96 7.60 -25.29
N VAL A 486 43.55 8.54 -24.43
CA VAL A 486 44.41 9.66 -24.04
C VAL A 486 45.62 9.18 -23.23
N PHE A 487 45.46 8.20 -22.34
CA PHE A 487 46.59 7.59 -21.62
C PHE A 487 47.53 6.79 -22.53
N LEU A 488 46.99 6.05 -23.50
CA LEU A 488 47.77 5.36 -24.53
C LEU A 488 48.48 6.35 -25.45
N GLY A 489 47.83 7.45 -25.83
CA GLY A 489 48.41 8.53 -26.63
C GLY A 489 49.52 9.27 -25.89
N LEU A 490 49.34 9.57 -24.60
CA LEU A 490 50.38 10.15 -23.74
C LEU A 490 51.54 9.17 -23.52
N GLY A 491 51.24 7.87 -23.37
CA GLY A 491 52.23 6.80 -23.29
C GLY A 491 53.03 6.63 -24.59
N ALA A 492 52.37 6.64 -25.74
CA ALA A 492 52.97 6.53 -27.06
C ALA A 492 53.78 7.78 -27.44
N ARG A 493 53.27 8.98 -27.19
CA ARG A 493 54.00 10.24 -27.38
C ARG A 493 55.27 10.30 -26.55
N ARG A 494 55.26 9.70 -25.35
CA ARG A 494 56.45 9.60 -24.50
C ARG A 494 57.39 8.48 -24.94
N TYR A 495 56.87 7.34 -25.40
CA TYR A 495 57.65 6.26 -25.99
C TYR A 495 58.43 6.71 -27.24
N LEU A 496 57.78 7.50 -28.10
CA LEU A 496 58.39 8.10 -29.29
C LEU A 496 59.43 9.19 -28.97
N ARG A 497 59.35 9.83 -27.79
CA ARG A 497 60.26 10.91 -27.37
C ARG A 497 61.47 10.42 -26.56
N ASP A 498 61.28 9.44 -25.67
CA ASP A 498 62.30 9.05 -24.67
C ASP A 498 62.94 7.66 -24.95
N GLY A 499 62.53 6.93 -25.99
CA GLY A 499 63.09 5.62 -26.35
C GLY A 499 62.76 4.48 -25.35
N VAL A 500 63.10 3.25 -25.73
CA VAL A 500 62.66 2.00 -25.05
C VAL A 500 63.06 1.97 -23.57
N PRO A 501 62.10 1.91 -22.62
CA PRO A 501 62.44 1.57 -21.24
C PRO A 501 62.68 0.06 -21.16
N ALA A 502 63.89 -0.36 -20.85
CA ALA A 502 64.20 -1.75 -20.56
C ALA A 502 63.30 -2.26 -19.40
N LEU A 503 62.37 -3.15 -19.71
CA LEU A 503 61.60 -3.90 -18.73
C LEU A 503 62.56 -4.85 -18.00
N PRO A 504 62.71 -4.78 -16.66
CA PRO A 504 63.53 -5.74 -15.95
C PRO A 504 62.86 -7.11 -16.07
N ARG A 505 63.49 -8.01 -16.83
CA ARG A 505 63.13 -9.42 -16.90
C ARG A 505 63.29 -10.03 -15.50
N GLY A 506 62.19 -10.51 -14.91
CA GLY A 506 62.27 -11.38 -13.72
C GLY A 506 61.08 -11.35 -12.77
N TYR A 507 60.52 -10.17 -12.44
CA TYR A 507 59.57 -10.07 -11.31
C TYR A 507 58.11 -9.77 -11.68
N TRP A 508 57.86 -9.15 -12.84
CA TRP A 508 56.51 -8.72 -13.23
C TRP A 508 55.65 -9.83 -13.84
N GLY A 509 56.26 -10.88 -14.40
CA GLY A 509 55.53 -12.02 -14.97
C GLY A 509 54.69 -12.78 -13.94
N ARG A 510 55.16 -12.88 -12.69
CA ARG A 510 54.41 -13.53 -11.59
C ARG A 510 53.20 -12.72 -11.12
N GLN A 511 53.29 -11.39 -11.06
CA GLN A 511 52.20 -10.54 -10.60
C GLN A 511 51.14 -10.32 -11.68
N VAL A 512 51.56 -10.15 -12.94
CA VAL A 512 50.64 -10.13 -14.08
C VAL A 512 50.02 -11.51 -14.30
N GLY A 513 50.80 -12.59 -14.14
CA GLY A 513 50.31 -13.96 -14.14
C GLY A 513 49.28 -14.22 -13.03
N LEU A 514 49.51 -13.74 -11.80
CA LEU A 514 48.53 -13.81 -10.70
C LEU A 514 47.29 -12.96 -10.95
N GLY A 515 47.43 -11.79 -11.57
CA GLY A 515 46.30 -10.94 -11.96
C GLY A 515 45.46 -11.57 -13.07
N ILE A 516 46.10 -12.16 -14.07
CA ILE A 516 45.44 -12.92 -15.15
C ILE A 516 44.83 -14.20 -14.60
N LEU A 517 45.51 -14.91 -13.69
CA LEU A 517 44.98 -16.11 -13.03
C LEU A 517 43.78 -15.75 -12.14
N GLY A 518 43.83 -14.62 -11.43
CA GLY A 518 42.71 -14.09 -10.64
C GLY A 518 41.52 -13.66 -11.51
N LEU A 519 41.78 -13.05 -12.67
CA LEU A 519 40.76 -12.71 -13.66
C LEU A 519 40.22 -13.96 -14.38
N ALA A 520 41.05 -14.98 -14.63
CA ALA A 520 40.67 -16.23 -15.25
C ALA A 520 39.89 -17.12 -14.28
N LEU A 521 40.29 -17.19 -13.00
CA LEU A 521 39.50 -17.79 -11.91
C LEU A 521 38.18 -17.03 -11.73
N GLY A 522 38.21 -15.69 -11.74
CA GLY A 522 37.01 -14.86 -11.70
C GLY A 522 36.09 -15.10 -12.90
N ALA A 523 36.63 -15.30 -14.10
CA ALA A 523 35.87 -15.58 -15.32
C ALA A 523 35.38 -17.04 -15.40
N LEU A 524 36.12 -18.00 -14.85
CA LEU A 524 35.70 -19.40 -14.67
C LEU A 524 34.58 -19.50 -13.63
N LEU A 525 34.68 -18.74 -12.54
CA LEU A 525 33.62 -18.58 -11.54
C LEU A 525 32.37 -17.85 -12.11
N TRP A 526 32.54 -17.01 -13.14
CA TRP A 526 31.46 -16.30 -13.80
C TRP A 526 30.75 -17.16 -14.88
N ARG A 527 31.46 -18.08 -15.54
CA ARG A 527 30.91 -18.96 -16.60
C ARG A 527 30.11 -20.14 -16.01
N GLY A 528 29.01 -19.83 -15.34
CA GLY A 528 27.72 -20.53 -15.23
C GLY A 528 27.56 -22.06 -15.35
N ALA A 529 28.58 -22.90 -15.23
CA ALA A 529 28.48 -24.34 -15.39
C ALA A 529 29.50 -25.12 -14.54
N SER A 530 29.31 -25.20 -13.20
CA SER A 530 29.69 -26.27 -12.24
C SER A 530 29.67 -25.72 -10.79
N PRO A 531 29.60 -26.56 -9.74
CA PRO A 531 28.60 -26.44 -8.68
C PRO A 531 28.72 -25.11 -7.93
N TYR A 532 27.59 -24.45 -7.69
CA TYR A 532 27.55 -23.23 -6.90
C TYR A 532 28.19 -23.47 -5.52
N PHE A 533 29.35 -22.86 -5.26
CA PHE A 533 29.76 -22.62 -3.88
C PHE A 533 28.74 -21.65 -3.30
N ASP A 534 27.72 -22.19 -2.66
CA ASP A 534 26.73 -21.38 -1.99
C ASP A 534 27.34 -20.82 -0.71
N LEU A 535 27.92 -19.63 -0.84
CA LEU A 535 28.51 -18.87 0.26
C LEU A 535 27.45 -18.17 1.12
N THR A 536 26.16 -18.35 0.84
CA THR A 536 25.12 -17.90 1.76
C THR A 536 25.16 -18.78 3.01
N ALA A 537 25.07 -18.15 4.19
CA ALA A 537 25.13 -18.86 5.47
C ALA A 537 24.08 -20.00 5.55
N GLU A 538 22.95 -19.82 4.88
CA GLU A 538 21.79 -20.74 4.90
C GLU A 538 21.67 -21.61 3.65
N ARG A 539 22.68 -21.62 2.78
CA ARG A 539 22.67 -22.36 1.50
C ARG A 539 21.39 -22.15 0.67
N LEU A 540 20.89 -20.91 0.56
CA LEU A 540 19.62 -20.58 -0.09
C LEU A 540 19.53 -20.93 -1.59
N ASN A 541 20.67 -21.13 -2.24
CA ASN A 541 20.82 -21.48 -3.64
C ASN A 541 21.06 -22.99 -3.86
N THR A 542 21.26 -23.78 -2.80
CA THR A 542 21.30 -25.25 -2.87
C THR A 542 19.96 -25.83 -2.41
N PRO A 543 19.29 -26.70 -3.19
CA PRO A 543 18.04 -27.35 -2.78
C PRO A 543 18.11 -28.02 -1.38
N SER A 544 17.05 -27.89 -0.58
CA SER A 544 17.03 -28.41 0.80
C SER A 544 17.08 -29.92 0.86
N PRO A 545 17.89 -30.55 1.73
CA PRO A 545 17.78 -32.00 1.96
C PRO A 545 16.41 -32.40 2.52
N LEU A 546 15.75 -31.51 3.28
CA LEU A 546 14.42 -31.75 3.85
C LEU A 546 13.35 -31.97 2.76
N LEU A 547 13.37 -31.16 1.70
CA LEU A 547 12.48 -31.36 0.55
C LEU A 547 12.64 -32.76 -0.05
N GLY A 548 13.85 -33.32 -0.03
CA GLY A 548 14.15 -34.62 -0.62
C GLY A 548 13.50 -35.73 0.21
N ARG A 549 13.57 -35.61 1.54
CA ARG A 549 12.87 -36.50 2.46
C ARG A 549 11.36 -36.44 2.28
N LEU A 550 10.79 -35.24 2.14
CA LEU A 550 9.34 -35.05 1.95
C LEU A 550 8.81 -35.62 0.63
N LEU A 551 9.65 -35.62 -0.43
CA LEU A 551 9.27 -36.13 -1.75
C LEU A 551 9.59 -37.62 -1.95
N GLN A 552 10.27 -38.28 -1.00
CA GLN A 552 10.59 -39.72 -1.11
C GLN A 552 9.31 -40.55 -1.32
N GLY A 553 9.33 -41.41 -2.34
CA GLY A 553 8.20 -42.27 -2.68
C GLY A 553 7.09 -41.58 -3.50
N SER A 554 7.24 -40.30 -3.85
CA SER A 554 6.29 -39.59 -4.71
C SER A 554 6.69 -39.74 -6.18
N ALA A 555 5.85 -40.38 -6.99
CA ALA A 555 6.03 -40.44 -8.44
C ALA A 555 5.42 -39.19 -9.09
N LEU A 556 6.17 -38.08 -9.10
CA LEU A 556 5.68 -36.80 -9.61
C LEU A 556 6.19 -36.53 -11.03
N SER A 557 5.32 -35.94 -11.84
CA SER A 557 5.67 -35.28 -13.09
C SER A 557 5.24 -33.83 -13.06
N ALA A 558 5.99 -32.96 -13.73
CA ALA A 558 5.84 -31.53 -13.65
C ALA A 558 5.72 -30.88 -15.03
N GLU A 559 4.78 -29.96 -15.18
CA GLU A 559 4.63 -29.13 -16.37
C GLU A 559 4.86 -27.68 -15.98
N LEU A 560 5.99 -27.12 -16.42
CA LEU A 560 6.35 -25.73 -16.17
C LEU A 560 5.81 -24.86 -17.29
N ILE A 561 4.85 -23.99 -16.98
CA ILE A 561 4.30 -23.02 -17.92
C ILE A 561 5.05 -21.72 -17.71
N ALA A 562 5.93 -21.36 -18.66
CA ALA A 562 6.77 -20.18 -18.54
C ALA A 562 6.88 -19.41 -19.87
N THR A 563 6.70 -18.09 -19.78
CA THR A 563 6.97 -17.15 -20.87
C THR A 563 8.47 -17.18 -21.23
N PRO A 564 8.86 -17.07 -22.52
CA PRO A 564 10.27 -17.10 -22.90
C PRO A 564 11.12 -16.07 -22.15
N ARG A 565 12.33 -16.48 -21.76
CA ARG A 565 13.29 -15.64 -21.00
C ARG A 565 13.55 -14.25 -21.62
N ALA A 566 13.51 -14.13 -22.95
CA ALA A 566 13.71 -12.86 -23.64
C ALA A 566 12.56 -11.86 -23.38
N SER A 567 11.34 -12.38 -23.25
CA SER A 567 10.12 -11.61 -22.97
C SER A 567 9.92 -11.37 -21.49
N MET A 568 10.46 -12.23 -20.61
CA MET A 568 10.37 -12.08 -19.15
C MET A 568 10.99 -10.78 -18.60
N PRO A 569 10.36 -10.15 -17.58
CA PRO A 569 10.92 -9.06 -16.78
C PRO A 569 12.23 -9.46 -16.10
N GLN A 570 13.10 -8.48 -15.81
CA GLN A 570 14.45 -8.72 -15.29
C GLN A 570 14.44 -9.56 -14.00
N GLU A 571 13.48 -9.34 -13.12
CA GLU A 571 13.32 -10.04 -11.84
C GLU A 571 12.97 -11.53 -12.00
N LEU A 572 12.30 -11.90 -13.10
CA LEU A 572 11.79 -13.26 -13.36
C LEU A 572 12.60 -14.03 -14.41
N LYS A 573 13.62 -13.42 -15.02
CA LYS A 573 14.43 -14.06 -16.08
C LYS A 573 15.12 -15.36 -15.67
N ASP A 574 15.35 -15.54 -14.38
CA ASP A 574 15.98 -16.75 -13.84
C ASP A 574 14.97 -17.68 -13.17
N ALA A 575 13.67 -17.36 -13.15
CA ALA A 575 12.63 -18.17 -12.52
C ALA A 575 12.58 -19.57 -13.14
N GLU A 576 12.48 -19.66 -14.47
CA GLU A 576 12.46 -20.94 -15.20
C GLU A 576 13.69 -21.80 -14.86
N ASN A 577 14.89 -21.22 -14.93
CA ASN A 577 16.12 -21.96 -14.63
C ASN A 577 16.15 -22.45 -13.18
N ARG A 578 15.77 -21.60 -12.21
CA ARG A 578 15.72 -21.96 -10.79
C ARG A 578 14.75 -23.11 -10.51
N ILE A 579 13.60 -23.13 -11.18
CA ILE A 579 12.61 -24.20 -11.03
C ILE A 579 13.13 -25.48 -11.69
N ARG A 580 13.62 -25.40 -12.94
CA ARG A 580 14.17 -26.58 -13.64
C ARG A 580 15.32 -27.22 -12.88
N THR A 581 16.28 -26.42 -12.40
CA THR A 581 17.39 -26.93 -11.57
C THR A 581 16.90 -27.60 -10.29
N LEU A 582 15.82 -27.10 -9.67
CA LEU A 582 15.22 -27.75 -8.51
C LEU A 582 14.58 -29.09 -8.88
N LEU A 583 13.85 -29.17 -9.99
CA LEU A 583 13.21 -30.40 -10.46
C LEU A 583 14.24 -31.44 -10.89
N ASP A 584 15.29 -31.03 -11.60
CA ASP A 584 16.43 -31.88 -12.01
C ASP A 584 17.17 -32.46 -10.79
N ASP A 585 17.45 -31.64 -9.77
CA ASP A 585 18.09 -32.08 -8.52
C ASP A 585 17.24 -33.09 -7.74
N ARG A 586 15.91 -33.08 -7.95
CA ARG A 586 14.94 -33.95 -7.29
C ARG A 586 14.52 -35.15 -8.11
N ASP A 587 15.10 -35.33 -9.31
CA ASP A 587 14.74 -36.41 -10.24
C ASP A 587 13.24 -36.42 -10.59
N ILE A 588 12.66 -35.22 -10.74
CA ILE A 588 11.25 -35.05 -11.15
C ILE A 588 11.19 -34.84 -12.66
N ASP A 589 10.50 -35.75 -13.34
CA ASP A 589 10.24 -35.63 -14.77
C ASP A 589 9.50 -34.33 -15.07
N HIS A 590 10.09 -33.47 -15.91
CA HIS A 590 9.51 -32.16 -16.19
C HIS A 590 9.51 -31.81 -17.68
N ARG A 591 8.44 -31.13 -18.11
CA ARG A 591 8.34 -30.51 -19.44
C ARG A 591 8.06 -29.02 -19.31
N THR A 592 8.69 -28.21 -20.16
CA THR A 592 8.40 -26.78 -20.22
C THR A 592 7.45 -26.48 -21.37
N LEU A 593 6.27 -25.95 -21.05
CA LEU A 593 5.26 -25.55 -22.01
C LEU A 593 5.31 -24.04 -22.23
N ARG A 594 5.22 -23.63 -23.50
CA ARG A 594 5.19 -22.22 -23.88
C ARG A 594 3.75 -21.80 -24.14
N PRO A 595 3.29 -20.65 -23.60
CA PRO A 595 1.91 -20.20 -23.77
C PRO A 595 1.47 -20.06 -25.23
N ASP A 596 2.40 -19.66 -26.09
CA ASP A 596 2.17 -19.46 -27.53
C ASP A 596 1.88 -20.76 -28.29
N ALA A 597 2.33 -21.90 -27.75
CA ALA A 597 2.14 -23.22 -28.33
C ALA A 597 0.89 -23.95 -27.78
N LEU A 598 0.18 -23.37 -26.81
CA LEU A 598 -0.99 -23.98 -26.17
C LEU A 598 -2.28 -23.72 -26.95
N SER A 599 -3.08 -24.76 -27.14
CA SER A 599 -4.44 -24.64 -27.69
C SER A 599 -5.40 -23.95 -26.71
N SER A 600 -6.54 -23.45 -27.20
CA SER A 600 -7.56 -22.84 -26.34
C SER A 600 -8.09 -23.79 -25.26
N SER A 601 -8.22 -25.08 -25.57
CA SER A 601 -8.64 -26.10 -24.59
C SER A 601 -7.58 -26.35 -23.52
N GLN A 602 -6.30 -26.37 -23.89
CA GLN A 602 -5.20 -26.49 -22.92
C GLN A 602 -5.12 -25.26 -22.01
N ARG A 603 -5.32 -24.05 -22.56
CA ARG A 603 -5.39 -22.82 -21.76
C ARG A 603 -6.57 -22.83 -20.79
N GLN A 604 -7.72 -23.36 -21.21
CA GLN A 604 -8.87 -23.52 -20.32
C GLN A 604 -8.61 -24.54 -19.20
N ALA A 605 -7.93 -25.66 -19.51
CA ALA A 605 -7.53 -26.64 -18.51
C ALA A 605 -6.52 -26.07 -17.49
N LEU A 606 -5.55 -25.27 -17.95
CA LEU A 606 -4.64 -24.54 -17.06
C LEU A 606 -5.38 -23.53 -16.18
N GLY A 607 -6.33 -22.80 -16.75
CA GLY A 607 -7.20 -21.89 -15.99
C GLY A 607 -8.01 -22.61 -14.91
N ALA A 608 -8.50 -23.82 -15.19
CA ALA A 608 -9.18 -24.65 -14.21
C ALA A 608 -8.24 -25.14 -13.09
N ALA A 609 -6.95 -25.32 -13.39
CA ALA A 609 -5.91 -25.60 -12.40
C ALA A 609 -5.35 -24.33 -11.71
N GLY A 610 -5.97 -23.17 -11.92
CA GLY A 610 -5.54 -21.89 -11.33
C GLY A 610 -4.31 -21.25 -11.99
N ILE A 611 -3.72 -21.87 -13.02
CA ILE A 611 -2.56 -21.33 -13.73
C ILE A 611 -3.05 -20.36 -14.81
N VAL A 612 -2.93 -19.07 -14.53
CA VAL A 612 -3.35 -17.97 -15.40
C VAL A 612 -2.22 -16.96 -15.59
N PRO A 613 -2.20 -16.18 -16.69
CA PRO A 613 -1.19 -15.15 -16.86
C PRO A 613 -1.40 -14.03 -15.84
N PHE A 614 -0.32 -13.54 -15.25
CA PHE A 614 -0.36 -12.43 -14.31
C PHE A 614 0.45 -11.24 -14.82
N PRO A 615 0.05 -10.00 -14.49
CA PRO A 615 0.75 -8.81 -14.93
C PRO A 615 2.05 -8.63 -14.15
N VAL A 616 3.13 -8.26 -14.86
CA VAL A 616 4.40 -7.84 -14.25
C VAL A 616 4.91 -6.60 -14.95
N ASP A 617 5.39 -5.64 -14.16
CA ASP A 617 5.94 -4.40 -14.69
C ASP A 617 7.35 -4.61 -15.23
N LYS A 618 7.58 -4.07 -16.42
CA LYS A 618 8.88 -4.06 -17.08
C LYS A 618 9.24 -2.62 -17.39
N VAL A 619 10.38 -2.17 -16.84
CA VAL A 619 10.98 -0.91 -17.30
C VAL A 619 11.58 -1.15 -18.68
N LEU A 620 10.87 -0.73 -19.72
CA LEU A 620 11.31 -0.80 -21.10
C LEU A 620 11.48 0.62 -21.62
N ASN A 621 12.69 0.98 -22.07
CA ASN A 621 13.00 2.32 -22.58
C ASN A 621 12.65 3.47 -21.61
N ASP A 622 12.96 3.31 -20.31
CA ASP A 622 12.63 4.28 -19.25
C ASP A 622 11.11 4.56 -19.11
N THR A 623 10.28 3.66 -19.65
CA THR A 623 8.83 3.63 -19.45
C THR A 623 8.43 2.32 -18.77
N LEU A 624 7.54 2.40 -17.79
CA LEU A 624 6.94 1.22 -17.16
C LEU A 624 5.84 0.68 -18.08
N ASP A 625 6.06 -0.52 -18.63
CA ASP A 625 5.08 -1.25 -19.41
C ASP A 625 4.64 -2.49 -18.63
N THR A 626 3.34 -2.74 -18.53
CA THR A 626 2.79 -3.89 -17.79
C THR A 626 2.58 -5.03 -18.76
N GLN A 627 3.36 -6.10 -18.61
CA GLN A 627 3.31 -7.27 -19.48
C GLN A 627 2.67 -8.45 -18.74
N TYR A 628 1.68 -9.09 -19.35
CA TYR A 628 1.15 -10.36 -18.86
C TYR A 628 2.15 -11.48 -19.15
N VAL A 629 2.58 -12.17 -18.09
CA VAL A 629 3.49 -13.30 -18.20
C VAL A 629 2.86 -14.53 -17.55
N TRP A 630 3.15 -15.67 -18.14
CA TRP A 630 2.92 -16.97 -17.54
C TRP A 630 4.17 -17.40 -16.77
N SER A 631 3.97 -17.81 -15.53
CA SER A 631 4.97 -18.46 -14.66
C SER A 631 4.20 -19.29 -13.63
N GLY A 632 3.96 -20.56 -13.93
CA GLY A 632 3.22 -21.48 -13.06
C GLY A 632 3.68 -22.92 -13.25
N LEU A 633 3.37 -23.79 -12.29
CA LEU A 633 3.82 -25.18 -12.29
C LEU A 633 2.63 -26.10 -12.07
N ALA A 634 2.32 -26.97 -13.01
CA ALA A 634 1.36 -28.04 -12.82
C ALA A 634 2.10 -29.31 -12.36
N LEU A 635 1.63 -29.95 -11.30
CA LEU A 635 2.18 -31.18 -10.75
C LEU A 635 1.15 -32.30 -10.88
N ASN A 636 1.62 -33.50 -11.21
CA ASN A 636 0.78 -34.67 -11.44
C ASN A 636 1.43 -35.92 -10.82
N ASP A 637 0.64 -36.70 -10.06
CA ASP A 637 1.06 -37.96 -9.43
C ASP A 637 0.63 -39.23 -10.20
N GLY A 638 0.07 -39.05 -11.40
CA GLY A 638 -0.51 -40.08 -12.26
C GLY A 638 -2.04 -40.20 -12.16
N ALA A 639 -2.64 -39.76 -11.05
CA ALA A 639 -4.09 -39.84 -10.82
C ALA A 639 -4.74 -38.45 -10.68
N ARG A 640 -4.03 -37.50 -10.07
CA ARG A 640 -4.50 -36.16 -9.74
C ARG A 640 -3.52 -35.13 -10.26
N GLN A 641 -4.05 -33.94 -10.53
CA GLN A 641 -3.27 -32.79 -10.94
C GLN A 641 -3.56 -31.61 -10.01
N ILE A 642 -2.51 -30.90 -9.62
CA ILE A 642 -2.61 -29.65 -8.86
C ILE A 642 -1.77 -28.57 -9.57
N GLY A 643 -2.28 -27.35 -9.61
CA GLY A 643 -1.57 -26.21 -10.17
C GLY A 643 -1.02 -25.32 -9.08
N ILE A 644 0.26 -24.97 -9.17
CA ILE A 644 0.87 -23.85 -8.45
C ILE A 644 0.65 -22.60 -9.32
N PRO A 645 -0.31 -21.74 -8.94
CA PRO A 645 -0.93 -20.78 -9.86
C PRO A 645 0.03 -19.67 -10.30
N ARG A 646 0.91 -19.22 -9.39
CA ARG A 646 1.75 -18.04 -9.60
C ARG A 646 3.14 -18.21 -9.00
N LEU A 647 4.17 -18.20 -9.84
CA LEU A 647 5.58 -18.22 -9.48
C LEU A 647 6.24 -16.89 -9.86
N ASP A 648 6.16 -15.91 -8.96
CA ASP A 648 6.67 -14.55 -9.13
C ASP A 648 7.78 -14.21 -8.12
N GLN A 649 8.13 -12.93 -7.99
CA GLN A 649 9.18 -12.50 -7.05
C GLN A 649 8.88 -12.80 -5.57
N HIS A 650 7.61 -12.99 -5.21
CA HIS A 650 7.15 -13.24 -3.85
C HIS A 650 7.05 -14.75 -3.56
N THR A 651 6.55 -15.54 -4.51
CA THR A 651 6.35 -17.00 -4.33
C THR A 651 7.56 -17.84 -4.76
N LEU A 652 8.38 -17.38 -5.71
CA LEU A 652 9.59 -18.09 -6.17
C LEU A 652 10.62 -18.37 -5.05
N PRO A 653 10.84 -17.47 -4.06
CA PRO A 653 11.62 -17.81 -2.88
C PRO A 653 11.10 -19.06 -2.14
N HIS A 654 9.79 -19.28 -2.12
CA HIS A 654 9.10 -20.39 -1.44
C HIS A 654 8.84 -21.60 -2.36
N ARG A 655 9.46 -21.67 -3.54
CA ARG A 655 9.30 -22.78 -4.49
C ARG A 655 9.46 -24.18 -3.88
N GLU A 656 10.34 -24.34 -2.90
CA GLU A 656 10.57 -25.62 -2.21
C GLU A 656 9.38 -25.98 -1.31
N PHE A 657 8.83 -24.99 -0.58
CA PHE A 657 7.60 -25.17 0.19
C PHE A 657 6.42 -25.48 -0.74
N LEU A 658 6.23 -24.70 -1.81
CA LEU A 658 5.09 -24.88 -2.72
C LEU A 658 5.11 -26.27 -3.38
N LEU A 659 6.29 -26.78 -3.76
CA LEU A 659 6.44 -28.13 -4.28
C LEU A 659 6.09 -29.19 -3.23
N ALA A 660 6.58 -29.03 -2.00
CA ALA A 660 6.27 -29.96 -0.90
C ALA A 660 4.78 -29.94 -0.51
N ALA A 661 4.18 -28.76 -0.42
CA ALA A 661 2.78 -28.56 -0.10
C ALA A 661 1.87 -29.15 -1.19
N ALA A 662 2.18 -28.90 -2.47
CA ALA A 662 1.45 -29.49 -3.58
C ALA A 662 1.55 -31.02 -3.62
N ALA A 663 2.75 -31.58 -3.39
CA ALA A 663 2.93 -33.03 -3.30
C ALA A 663 2.12 -33.63 -2.14
N HIS A 664 2.11 -32.96 -0.99
CA HIS A 664 1.29 -33.35 0.16
C HIS A 664 -0.22 -33.30 -0.16
N SER A 665 -0.71 -32.24 -0.82
CA SER A 665 -2.11 -32.14 -1.26
C SER A 665 -2.50 -33.27 -2.23
N LEU A 666 -1.63 -33.63 -3.19
CA LEU A 666 -1.86 -34.73 -4.12
C LEU A 666 -2.03 -36.08 -3.39
N GLN A 667 -1.09 -36.37 -2.48
CA GLN A 667 -1.09 -37.59 -1.66
C GLN A 667 -2.35 -37.71 -0.78
N GLN A 668 -2.75 -36.62 -0.12
CA GLN A 668 -3.93 -36.61 0.76
C GLN A 668 -5.25 -36.48 -0.02
N GLY A 669 -5.22 -35.94 -1.24
CA GLY A 669 -6.39 -35.72 -2.07
C GLY A 669 -7.25 -34.52 -1.70
N ALA A 670 -6.72 -33.64 -0.86
CA ALA A 670 -7.38 -32.41 -0.44
C ALA A 670 -6.32 -31.36 -0.11
N ASP A 671 -6.63 -30.11 -0.45
CA ASP A 671 -5.83 -28.96 -0.02
C ASP A 671 -6.09 -28.64 1.45
N LYS A 672 -5.11 -28.00 2.09
CA LYS A 672 -5.26 -27.56 3.47
C LYS A 672 -6.26 -26.43 3.56
N ARG A 673 -7.28 -26.63 4.41
CA ARG A 673 -8.38 -25.69 4.58
C ARG A 673 -8.12 -24.71 5.71
N VAL A 674 -8.16 -23.43 5.38
CA VAL A 674 -8.02 -22.33 6.34
C VAL A 674 -9.34 -21.59 6.46
N ALA A 675 -10.01 -21.72 7.60
CA ALA A 675 -11.22 -20.97 7.87
C ALA A 675 -10.88 -19.63 8.50
N ILE A 676 -11.43 -18.54 7.96
CA ILE A 676 -11.13 -17.17 8.36
C ILE A 676 -12.37 -16.49 8.91
N ILE A 677 -12.25 -16.00 10.13
CA ILE A 677 -13.23 -15.14 10.79
C ILE A 677 -12.66 -13.73 10.77
N SER A 678 -13.29 -12.85 10.00
CA SER A 678 -13.04 -11.40 10.05
C SER A 678 -14.35 -10.66 10.25
N ASP A 679 -14.40 -9.81 11.28
CA ASP A 679 -15.49 -8.86 11.48
C ASP A 679 -15.11 -7.51 10.87
N LEU A 680 -16.12 -6.82 10.36
CA LEU A 680 -15.94 -5.55 9.67
C LEU A 680 -15.64 -4.45 10.69
N PRO A 681 -14.78 -3.47 10.37
CA PRO A 681 -14.57 -2.33 11.24
C PRO A 681 -15.91 -1.63 11.54
N ARG A 682 -16.26 -1.52 12.82
CA ARG A 682 -17.43 -0.77 13.28
C ARG A 682 -16.97 0.51 13.96
N LEU A 683 -17.72 1.59 13.76
CA LEU A 683 -17.55 2.81 14.55
C LEU A 683 -17.77 2.51 16.03
N SER A 684 -16.99 3.15 16.91
CA SER A 684 -17.21 3.03 18.35
C SER A 684 -18.59 3.61 18.73
N PRO A 685 -19.22 3.18 19.84
CA PRO A 685 -20.48 3.77 20.28
C PRO A 685 -20.41 5.29 20.47
N ALA A 686 -19.26 5.81 20.90
CA ALA A 686 -19.04 7.25 21.06
C ALA A 686 -19.03 7.98 19.72
N GLU A 687 -18.34 7.45 18.70
CA GLU A 687 -18.35 8.04 17.34
C GLU A 687 -19.70 7.86 16.67
N ALA A 688 -20.31 6.68 16.77
CA ALA A 688 -21.66 6.44 16.25
C ALA A 688 -22.64 7.45 16.86
N LEU A 689 -22.54 7.71 18.17
CA LEU A 689 -23.36 8.70 18.86
C LEU A 689 -23.05 10.14 18.45
N GLU A 690 -21.79 10.56 18.54
CA GLU A 690 -21.36 11.95 18.33
C GLU A 690 -21.43 12.36 16.85
N ASP A 691 -21.06 11.45 15.96
CA ASP A 691 -20.83 11.75 14.55
C ASP A 691 -22.04 11.45 13.69
N PHE A 692 -22.89 10.52 14.13
CA PHE A 692 -24.02 10.04 13.36
C PHE A 692 -25.35 10.25 14.08
N HIS A 693 -25.58 9.59 15.23
CA HIS A 693 -26.89 9.59 15.88
C HIS A 693 -27.33 10.99 16.33
N LYS A 694 -26.44 11.80 16.93
CA LYS A 694 -26.75 13.20 17.30
C LYS A 694 -27.11 14.07 16.10
N LYS A 695 -26.70 13.67 14.89
CA LYS A 695 -26.96 14.38 13.63
C LYS A 695 -28.09 13.73 12.81
N GLY A 696 -28.79 12.74 13.37
CA GLY A 696 -29.83 11.99 12.67
C GLY A 696 -29.32 11.11 11.52
N LEU A 697 -28.03 10.75 11.53
CA LEU A 697 -27.39 9.94 10.49
C LEU A 697 -27.19 8.50 10.97
N ILE A 698 -27.09 7.57 10.02
CA ILE A 698 -26.78 6.16 10.27
C ILE A 698 -25.26 5.96 10.10
N PRO A 699 -24.57 5.34 11.08
CA PRO A 699 -23.13 5.11 10.99
C PRO A 699 -22.78 4.11 9.86
N PRO A 700 -21.78 4.39 9.01
CA PRO A 700 -21.28 3.47 7.99
C PRO A 700 -20.69 2.22 8.64
N GLY A 701 -20.99 1.07 8.05
CA GLY A 701 -20.41 -0.23 8.35
C GLY A 701 -19.18 -0.45 7.48
N GLY A 702 -18.15 -1.03 8.08
CA GLY A 702 -16.85 -1.20 7.44
C GLY A 702 -16.85 -2.11 6.21
N THR A 703 -15.81 -1.94 5.42
CA THR A 703 -15.43 -2.79 4.28
C THR A 703 -14.61 -3.98 4.78
N ASP A 704 -14.44 -5.02 3.96
CA ASP A 704 -13.52 -6.11 4.34
C ASP A 704 -12.09 -5.57 4.31
N VAL A 705 -11.46 -5.52 5.49
CA VAL A 705 -10.10 -4.99 5.67
C VAL A 705 -9.04 -6.09 5.70
N TYR A 706 -9.40 -7.33 5.40
CA TYR A 706 -8.48 -8.49 5.37
C TYR A 706 -8.56 -9.28 4.06
N SER A 707 -8.98 -8.64 2.96
CA SER A 707 -9.03 -9.29 1.64
C SER A 707 -7.64 -9.66 1.13
N ASP A 708 -6.65 -8.77 1.26
CA ASP A 708 -5.27 -9.01 0.81
C ASP A 708 -4.64 -10.26 1.47
N LEU A 709 -5.08 -10.54 2.71
CA LEU A 709 -4.67 -11.71 3.48
C LEU A 709 -5.28 -13.00 2.91
N LYS A 710 -6.55 -12.96 2.49
CA LYS A 710 -7.24 -14.11 1.90
C LYS A 710 -6.59 -14.49 0.57
N ASP A 711 -6.31 -13.48 -0.26
CA ASP A 711 -5.63 -13.66 -1.55
C ASP A 711 -4.21 -14.20 -1.35
N LEU A 712 -3.47 -13.69 -0.35
CA LEU A 712 -2.16 -14.21 0.01
C LEU A 712 -2.18 -15.70 0.34
N LEU A 713 -3.19 -16.19 1.08
CA LEU A 713 -3.28 -17.61 1.42
C LEU A 713 -3.71 -18.45 0.21
N ALA A 714 -4.62 -17.96 -0.63
CA ALA A 714 -5.01 -18.64 -1.87
C ALA A 714 -3.80 -18.84 -2.81
N ASP A 715 -2.90 -17.84 -2.91
CA ASP A 715 -1.66 -17.92 -3.69
C ASP A 715 -0.69 -19.04 -3.21
N TYR A 716 -0.86 -19.53 -1.98
CA TYR A 716 -0.01 -20.56 -1.34
C TYR A 716 -0.71 -21.93 -1.20
N LEU A 717 -1.69 -22.22 -2.07
CA LEU A 717 -2.40 -23.51 -2.15
C LEU A 717 -3.30 -23.81 -0.95
N TYR A 718 -3.79 -22.79 -0.24
CA TYR A 718 -4.76 -22.99 0.83
C TYR A 718 -6.20 -22.86 0.30
N ASP A 719 -7.08 -23.77 0.73
CA ASP A 719 -8.54 -23.64 0.55
C ASP A 719 -9.09 -22.67 1.60
N VAL A 720 -9.28 -21.41 1.19
CA VAL A 720 -9.69 -20.32 2.10
C VAL A 720 -11.21 -20.26 2.22
N GLN A 721 -11.73 -20.48 3.42
CA GLN A 721 -13.16 -20.47 3.73
C GLN A 721 -13.51 -19.31 4.66
N TYR A 722 -14.52 -18.51 4.33
CA TYR A 722 -14.97 -17.41 5.19
C TYR A 722 -16.06 -17.86 6.16
N ILE A 723 -15.91 -17.54 7.45
CA ILE A 723 -16.94 -17.74 8.47
C ILE A 723 -17.52 -16.37 8.86
N ASN A 724 -18.83 -16.23 8.70
CA ASN A 724 -19.56 -15.04 9.15
C ASN A 724 -19.62 -15.01 10.69
N PRO A 725 -19.10 -13.98 11.38
CA PRO A 725 -19.10 -13.93 12.84
C PRO A 725 -20.49 -13.80 13.48
N ARG A 726 -21.53 -13.35 12.74
CA ARG A 726 -22.91 -13.21 13.28
C ARG A 726 -23.68 -14.53 13.28
N GLU A 727 -23.47 -15.31 12.24
CA GLU A 727 -24.04 -16.64 12.01
C GLU A 727 -22.89 -17.63 11.79
N PRO A 728 -22.02 -17.85 12.80
CA PRO A 728 -20.82 -18.64 12.60
C PRO A 728 -21.19 -20.11 12.44
N VAL A 729 -20.87 -20.64 11.26
CA VAL A 729 -20.97 -22.07 10.95
C VAL A 729 -19.56 -22.52 10.57
N MET A 730 -19.03 -23.51 11.29
CA MET A 730 -17.73 -24.08 10.99
C MET A 730 -17.85 -24.96 9.73
N PRO A 731 -17.06 -24.70 8.68
CA PRO A 731 -16.95 -25.63 7.56
C PRO A 731 -16.46 -27.01 8.04
N PRO A 732 -16.81 -28.10 7.34
CA PRO A 732 -16.21 -29.40 7.63
C PRO A 732 -14.69 -29.37 7.40
N ASP A 733 -13.94 -30.19 8.12
CA ASP A 733 -12.51 -30.48 7.88
C ASP A 733 -11.59 -29.25 7.84
N VAL A 734 -11.74 -28.31 8.79
CA VAL A 734 -10.86 -27.14 8.89
C VAL A 734 -9.55 -27.52 9.57
N ASP A 735 -8.42 -27.32 8.88
CA ASP A 735 -7.08 -27.54 9.45
C ASP A 735 -6.66 -26.38 10.37
N VAL A 736 -6.89 -25.13 9.93
CA VAL A 736 -6.48 -23.92 10.66
C VAL A 736 -7.63 -22.92 10.76
N LEU A 737 -7.91 -22.46 11.97
CA LEU A 737 -8.86 -21.38 12.23
C LEU A 737 -8.12 -20.05 12.44
N LEU A 738 -8.35 -19.09 11.55
CA LEU A 738 -7.76 -17.75 11.62
C LEU A 738 -8.83 -16.75 12.09
N TRP A 739 -8.61 -16.08 13.22
CA TRP A 739 -9.53 -15.07 13.73
C TRP A 739 -8.87 -13.70 13.83
N MET A 740 -9.33 -12.79 12.97
CA MET A 740 -8.83 -11.42 12.88
C MET A 740 -9.73 -10.46 13.64
N GLN A 741 -9.18 -9.89 14.72
CA GLN A 741 -9.83 -8.94 15.62
C GLN A 741 -11.19 -9.43 16.15
N PRO A 742 -11.21 -10.26 17.21
CA PRO A 742 -12.40 -10.58 17.98
C PRO A 742 -13.08 -9.28 18.43
N ARG A 743 -14.27 -8.97 17.92
CA ARG A 743 -15.04 -7.77 18.31
C ARG A 743 -16.12 -8.14 19.33
N ARG A 744 -16.83 -7.14 19.84
CA ARG A 744 -17.95 -7.34 20.77
C ARG A 744 -19.01 -8.30 20.20
N ASP A 745 -19.67 -9.03 21.09
CA ASP A 745 -20.74 -10.00 20.82
C ASP A 745 -20.24 -11.29 20.13
N SER A 746 -18.97 -11.63 20.34
CA SER A 746 -18.32 -12.82 19.76
C SER A 746 -18.62 -14.12 20.49
N GLY A 747 -19.69 -14.20 21.30
CA GLY A 747 -19.97 -15.36 22.14
C GLY A 747 -20.08 -16.67 21.33
N LYS A 748 -20.81 -16.66 20.22
CA LYS A 748 -20.95 -17.84 19.33
C LYS A 748 -19.62 -18.26 18.71
N VAL A 749 -18.81 -17.29 18.28
CA VAL A 749 -17.48 -17.55 17.70
C VAL A 749 -16.51 -18.10 18.74
N LEU A 750 -16.58 -17.60 19.98
CA LEU A 750 -15.74 -18.06 21.08
C LEU A 750 -16.02 -19.54 21.41
N LEU A 751 -17.29 -19.93 21.45
CA LEU A 751 -17.67 -21.34 21.61
C LEU A 751 -17.15 -22.20 20.44
N LEU A 752 -17.23 -21.70 19.21
CA LEU A 752 -16.69 -22.38 18.03
C LEU A 752 -15.17 -22.56 18.13
N LEU A 753 -14.42 -21.51 18.50
CA LEU A 753 -12.98 -21.57 18.75
C LEU A 753 -12.64 -22.59 19.85
N SER A 754 -13.36 -22.55 20.97
CA SER A 754 -13.12 -23.45 22.09
C SER A 754 -13.35 -24.91 21.71
N GLN A 755 -14.45 -25.21 21.00
CA GLN A 755 -14.72 -26.56 20.51
C GLN A 755 -13.68 -27.03 19.50
N HIS A 756 -13.19 -26.13 18.63
CA HIS A 756 -12.13 -26.43 17.68
C HIS A 756 -10.83 -26.82 18.41
N LEU A 757 -10.37 -25.99 19.36
CA LEU A 757 -9.17 -26.25 20.16
C LEU A 757 -9.29 -27.51 21.02
N ALA A 758 -10.46 -27.75 21.64
CA ALA A 758 -10.71 -28.93 22.47
C ALA A 758 -10.68 -30.25 21.68
N ARG A 759 -10.85 -30.20 20.35
CA ARG A 759 -10.73 -31.35 19.45
C ARG A 759 -9.31 -31.52 18.88
N GLY A 760 -8.33 -30.75 19.37
CA GLY A 760 -6.96 -30.74 18.84
C GLY A 760 -6.79 -29.84 17.61
N GLY A 761 -7.78 -29.00 17.32
CA GLY A 761 -7.70 -28.02 16.25
C GLY A 761 -6.64 -26.96 16.52
N ARG A 762 -6.22 -26.29 15.45
CA ARG A 762 -5.18 -25.27 15.48
C ARG A 762 -5.76 -23.91 15.12
N ALA A 763 -5.37 -22.87 15.84
CA ALA A 763 -5.91 -21.53 15.65
C ALA A 763 -4.85 -20.43 15.74
N ILE A 764 -5.04 -19.38 14.95
CA ILE A 764 -4.25 -18.16 15.00
C ILE A 764 -5.22 -17.01 15.27
N VAL A 765 -5.00 -16.24 16.33
CA VAL A 765 -5.86 -15.12 16.70
C VAL A 765 -5.05 -13.84 16.84
N ALA A 766 -5.34 -12.86 15.99
CA ALA A 766 -4.73 -11.54 16.05
C ALA A 766 -5.70 -10.55 16.67
N LEU A 767 -5.27 -9.83 17.71
CA LEU A 767 -6.13 -8.97 18.51
C LEU A 767 -5.37 -7.80 19.12
N GLN A 768 -6.05 -6.66 19.22
CA GLN A 768 -5.54 -5.47 19.91
C GLN A 768 -6.69 -4.72 20.59
N HIS A 769 -6.36 -3.95 21.64
CA HIS A 769 -7.33 -3.16 22.41
C HIS A 769 -7.58 -1.78 21.81
N PHE A 770 -6.61 -1.21 21.09
CA PHE A 770 -6.67 0.18 20.64
C PHE A 770 -6.27 0.34 19.17
N ASN A 771 -6.96 1.25 18.49
CA ASN A 771 -6.49 1.92 17.28
C ASN A 771 -6.24 3.39 17.66
N ILE A 772 -5.11 4.00 17.31
CA ILE A 772 -4.82 5.37 17.74
C ILE A 772 -5.09 6.35 16.59
N GLN A 773 -6.13 7.17 16.76
CA GLN A 773 -6.49 8.21 15.81
C GLN A 773 -5.73 9.52 16.08
N GLN A 774 -5.28 10.18 15.01
CA GLN A 774 -4.65 11.49 15.10
C GLN A 774 -5.65 12.58 14.77
N ARG A 775 -5.73 13.61 15.63
CA ARG A 775 -6.65 14.74 15.43
C ARG A 775 -5.94 16.06 15.68
N GLN A 776 -6.29 17.08 14.92
CA GLN A 776 -5.85 18.46 15.12
C GLN A 776 -7.08 19.37 15.21
N TYR A 777 -7.11 20.24 16.22
CA TYR A 777 -8.23 21.14 16.47
C TYR A 777 -7.80 22.60 16.40
N ARG A 778 -8.61 23.43 15.75
CA ARG A 778 -8.35 24.88 15.66
C ARG A 778 -8.24 25.54 17.04
N GLY A 779 -9.09 25.15 17.99
CA GLY A 779 -9.12 25.74 19.34
C GLY A 779 -7.86 25.50 20.18
N SER A 780 -7.06 24.47 19.86
CA SER A 780 -5.80 24.14 20.53
C SER A 780 -4.57 24.52 19.70
N GLY A 781 -4.69 25.45 18.75
CA GLY A 781 -3.54 25.83 17.90
C GLY A 781 -3.15 24.76 16.87
N PHE A 782 -4.05 23.82 16.56
CA PHE A 782 -3.78 22.61 15.77
C PHE A 782 -2.72 21.68 16.36
N GLU A 783 -2.53 21.70 17.68
CA GLU A 783 -1.77 20.64 18.36
C GLU A 783 -2.36 19.27 18.02
N THR A 784 -1.50 18.35 17.53
CA THR A 784 -1.89 16.96 17.30
C THR A 784 -2.15 16.29 18.62
N VAL A 785 -3.38 15.81 18.80
CA VAL A 785 -3.78 14.94 19.90
C VAL A 785 -3.99 13.53 19.38
N TYR A 786 -3.72 12.56 20.25
CA TYR A 786 -3.79 11.14 19.92
C TYR A 786 -4.87 10.49 20.77
N TRP A 787 -5.80 9.82 20.12
CA TRP A 787 -6.94 9.18 20.77
C TRP A 787 -6.88 7.67 20.61
N PRO A 788 -6.62 6.92 21.69
CA PRO A 788 -6.77 5.47 21.71
C PRO A 788 -8.26 5.11 21.58
N GLN A 789 -8.68 4.74 20.38
CA GLN A 789 -10.02 4.26 20.05
C GLN A 789 -10.13 2.78 20.48
N PRO A 790 -10.96 2.44 21.48
CA PRO A 790 -11.12 1.06 21.94
C PRO A 790 -11.71 0.17 20.85
N GLN A 791 -11.17 -1.03 20.67
CA GLN A 791 -11.67 -2.03 19.73
C GLN A 791 -12.66 -3.04 20.36
N PHE A 792 -12.87 -2.98 21.68
CA PHE A 792 -13.77 -3.86 22.45
C PHE A 792 -13.61 -5.34 22.07
N GLN A 793 -12.43 -5.90 22.37
CA GLN A 793 -12.16 -7.31 22.08
C GLN A 793 -12.72 -8.22 23.17
N ASP A 794 -13.36 -9.30 22.72
CA ASP A 794 -14.15 -10.24 23.55
C ASP A 794 -13.40 -11.54 23.88
N LEU A 795 -12.14 -11.69 23.43
CA LEU A 795 -11.36 -12.91 23.64
C LEU A 795 -10.69 -12.94 25.03
N ASP A 796 -10.44 -11.78 25.65
CA ASP A 796 -9.77 -11.71 26.96
C ASP A 796 -10.45 -12.56 28.03
N ARG A 797 -11.79 -12.60 28.05
CA ARG A 797 -12.57 -13.44 28.98
C ARG A 797 -12.30 -14.94 28.83
N TYR A 798 -11.93 -15.39 27.63
CA TYR A 798 -11.53 -16.77 27.38
C TYR A 798 -10.07 -16.99 27.78
N LEU A 799 -9.16 -16.09 27.38
CA LEU A 799 -7.73 -16.21 27.69
C LEU A 799 -7.44 -16.22 29.21
N ARG A 800 -8.18 -15.42 29.99
CA ARG A 800 -8.01 -15.37 31.45
C ARG A 800 -8.26 -16.70 32.14
N LEU A 801 -9.10 -17.58 31.57
CA LEU A 801 -9.33 -18.93 32.11
C LEU A 801 -8.04 -19.78 32.07
N PHE A 802 -7.13 -19.49 31.13
CA PHE A 802 -5.85 -20.19 30.97
C PHE A 802 -4.68 -19.45 31.62
N GLY A 803 -4.92 -18.39 32.41
CA GLY A 803 -3.85 -17.57 32.98
C GLY A 803 -3.14 -16.67 31.95
N VAL A 804 -3.78 -16.37 30.82
CA VAL A 804 -3.27 -15.44 29.81
C VAL A 804 -4.12 -14.18 29.81
N GLU A 805 -3.48 -13.02 29.95
CA GLU A 805 -4.15 -11.72 29.89
C GLU A 805 -3.61 -10.89 28.74
N GLN A 806 -4.49 -10.36 27.90
CA GLN A 806 -4.09 -9.30 26.99
C GLN A 806 -4.23 -7.96 27.72
N VAL A 807 -3.11 -7.35 28.11
CA VAL A 807 -3.12 -6.17 28.98
C VAL A 807 -3.73 -4.98 28.24
N ARG A 808 -4.75 -4.36 28.85
CA ARG A 808 -5.46 -3.22 28.28
C ARG A 808 -4.76 -1.89 28.62
N GLU A 809 -3.69 -1.62 27.88
CA GLU A 809 -2.90 -0.39 27.97
C GLU A 809 -2.33 0.00 26.60
N VAL A 810 -1.86 1.25 26.48
CA VAL A 810 -1.13 1.69 25.28
C VAL A 810 0.35 1.34 25.48
N LEU A 811 0.86 0.44 24.66
CA LEU A 811 2.25 -0.01 24.72
C LEU A 811 3.13 0.88 23.84
N PHE A 812 4.34 1.13 24.33
CA PHE A 812 5.36 1.93 23.67
C PHE A 812 6.69 1.21 23.68
N ASP A 813 7.50 1.45 22.66
CA ASP A 813 8.87 0.96 22.58
C ASP A 813 9.79 2.04 22.00
N ARG A 814 11.05 2.02 22.43
CA ARG A 814 12.10 2.85 21.87
C ARG A 814 12.48 2.39 20.45
N THR A 815 12.30 1.11 20.12
CA THR A 815 12.43 0.61 18.75
C THR A 815 11.12 0.86 18.01
N GLN A 816 11.04 2.03 17.36
CA GLN A 816 9.87 2.46 16.58
C GLN A 816 10.17 2.56 15.08
N SER A 817 9.13 2.55 14.25
CA SER A 817 9.25 2.92 12.84
C SER A 817 8.17 3.91 12.42
N HIS A 818 8.27 4.36 11.17
CA HIS A 818 7.31 5.27 10.59
C HIS A 818 6.15 4.53 9.92
N LEU A 819 4.99 5.16 9.91
CA LEU A 819 3.82 4.75 9.16
C LEU A 819 3.11 6.00 8.60
N GLN A 820 2.50 5.87 7.43
CA GLN A 820 1.62 6.92 6.90
C GLN A 820 0.23 6.70 7.48
N LEU A 821 -0.28 7.71 8.22
CA LEU A 821 -1.57 7.67 8.89
C LEU A 821 -2.42 8.86 8.46
N GLU A 822 -3.73 8.69 8.36
CA GLU A 822 -4.66 9.79 8.14
C GLU A 822 -4.83 10.61 9.42
N THR A 823 -4.51 11.91 9.35
CA THR A 823 -4.72 12.86 10.44
C THR A 823 -5.99 13.67 10.18
N GLN A 824 -6.95 13.61 11.10
CA GLN A 824 -8.16 14.43 11.01
C GLN A 824 -7.84 15.87 11.42
N VAL A 825 -7.93 16.80 10.47
CA VAL A 825 -7.71 18.22 10.71
C VAL A 825 -9.05 18.94 10.73
N ASN A 826 -9.47 19.40 11.91
CA ASN A 826 -10.72 20.15 12.06
C ASN A 826 -10.47 21.63 11.80
N ARG A 827 -10.17 21.98 10.54
CA ARG A 827 -10.03 23.39 10.13
C ARG A 827 -11.38 24.07 10.04
N THR A 828 -12.38 23.44 9.45
CA THR A 828 -13.73 24.01 9.26
C THR A 828 -14.81 23.17 9.95
N ALA A 829 -16.10 23.45 9.70
CA ALA A 829 -17.19 22.58 10.15
C ALA A 829 -17.18 21.21 9.45
N VAL A 830 -16.48 21.10 8.33
CA VAL A 830 -16.24 19.85 7.60
C VAL A 830 -14.91 19.25 8.06
N ARG A 831 -14.87 17.92 8.18
CA ARG A 831 -13.66 17.19 8.58
C ARG A 831 -12.74 17.03 7.38
N GLU A 832 -11.52 17.52 7.51
CA GLU A 832 -10.45 17.29 6.54
C GLU A 832 -9.58 16.13 7.06
N TYR A 833 -9.06 15.30 6.16
CA TYR A 833 -8.16 14.19 6.47
C TYR A 833 -6.89 14.37 5.64
N ASP A 834 -5.77 14.60 6.31
CA ASP A 834 -4.47 14.83 5.69
C ASP A 834 -3.57 13.61 5.96
N PRO A 835 -3.02 12.92 4.94
CA PRO A 835 -2.10 11.82 5.17
C PRO A 835 -0.77 12.36 5.71
N GLN A 836 -0.33 11.84 6.86
CA GLN A 836 0.90 12.26 7.52
C GLN A 836 1.79 11.06 7.83
N ARG A 837 3.08 11.18 7.53
CA ARG A 837 4.08 10.17 7.88
C ARG A 837 4.58 10.42 9.29
N VAL A 838 4.16 9.57 10.22
CA VAL A 838 4.49 9.69 11.65
C VAL A 838 5.45 8.59 12.10
N ALA A 839 6.23 8.87 13.14
CA ALA A 839 7.15 7.91 13.74
C ALA A 839 7.04 8.02 15.26
N LEU A 840 6.07 7.30 15.82
CA LEU A 840 5.67 7.38 17.23
C LEU A 840 5.97 6.08 17.97
N PRO A 841 6.19 6.13 19.29
CA PRO A 841 6.72 4.98 20.04
C PRO A 841 5.72 3.83 20.18
N PHE A 842 4.44 4.05 19.89
CA PHE A 842 3.43 3.00 19.81
C PHE A 842 3.40 2.28 18.44
N LEU A 843 4.25 2.68 17.48
CA LEU A 843 4.48 1.99 16.21
C LEU A 843 5.72 1.10 16.36
N ILE A 844 5.53 0.00 17.09
CA ILE A 844 6.61 -0.83 17.64
C ILE A 844 7.26 -1.64 16.52
N ARG A 845 8.54 -1.40 16.26
CA ARG A 845 9.36 -2.20 15.35
C ARG A 845 10.03 -3.31 16.14
N ALA A 846 9.58 -4.54 15.92
CA ALA A 846 10.27 -5.73 16.40
C ALA A 846 11.36 -6.13 15.38
N VAL A 847 12.55 -6.42 15.87
CA VAL A 847 13.72 -6.82 15.06
C VAL A 847 14.12 -8.24 15.42
N GLY A 848 14.81 -8.94 14.50
CA GLY A 848 15.12 -10.37 14.63
C GLY A 848 15.86 -10.81 15.90
N GLN A 849 16.51 -9.90 16.64
CA GLN A 849 17.11 -10.20 17.95
C GLN A 849 16.06 -10.48 19.05
N HIS A 850 14.84 -9.99 18.88
CA HIS A 850 13.74 -10.13 19.84
C HIS A 850 12.77 -11.25 19.46
N TYR A 851 13.18 -12.11 18.53
CA TYR A 851 12.43 -13.26 18.07
C TYR A 851 12.96 -14.54 18.69
N ASP A 852 12.11 -15.56 18.74
CA ASP A 852 12.52 -16.93 19.01
C ASP A 852 13.34 -17.46 17.80
N PRO A 853 14.62 -17.83 17.98
CA PRO A 853 15.45 -18.33 16.88
C PRO A 853 15.13 -19.79 16.48
N ASP A 854 14.49 -20.54 17.38
CA ASP A 854 14.25 -21.97 17.23
C ASP A 854 12.92 -22.25 16.55
N SER A 855 11.98 -21.30 16.56
CA SER A 855 10.67 -21.47 15.90
C SER A 855 10.79 -21.26 14.39
N PRO A 856 10.25 -22.17 13.54
CA PRO A 856 10.13 -21.92 12.11
C PRO A 856 9.29 -20.68 11.79
N ILE A 857 8.37 -20.29 12.68
CA ILE A 857 7.52 -19.11 12.49
C ILE A 857 8.36 -17.84 12.35
N THR A 858 9.41 -17.71 13.17
CA THR A 858 10.23 -16.50 13.28
C THR A 858 11.65 -16.66 12.74
N ARG A 859 12.06 -17.87 12.34
CA ARG A 859 13.34 -18.11 11.70
C ARG A 859 13.41 -17.41 10.34
N HIS A 860 14.56 -16.78 10.06
CA HIS A 860 14.79 -15.98 8.85
C HIS A 860 13.72 -14.91 8.58
N LEU A 861 12.97 -14.51 9.60
CA LEU A 861 11.99 -13.44 9.50
C LEU A 861 12.70 -12.09 9.59
N GLY A 862 12.32 -11.17 8.70
CA GLY A 862 12.71 -9.77 8.76
C GLY A 862 11.97 -9.02 9.86
N ASP A 863 12.06 -7.69 9.82
CA ASP A 863 11.42 -6.87 10.85
C ASP A 863 9.90 -6.92 10.75
N LEU A 864 9.23 -6.78 11.89
CA LEU A 864 7.78 -6.64 12.00
C LEU A 864 7.44 -5.27 12.59
N LEU A 865 6.33 -4.68 12.12
CA LEU A 865 5.75 -3.47 12.69
C LEU A 865 4.43 -3.82 13.39
N PHE A 866 4.48 -3.85 14.71
CA PHE A 866 3.29 -3.96 15.55
C PHE A 866 2.64 -2.57 15.65
N ILE A 867 1.67 -2.32 14.77
CA ILE A 867 0.94 -1.05 14.71
C ILE A 867 -0.05 -1.03 15.88
N TRP A 868 0.18 -0.11 16.83
CA TRP A 868 -0.58 -0.02 18.09
C TRP A 868 -0.61 -1.34 18.87
N GLY A 869 0.52 -2.06 18.87
CA GLY A 869 0.61 -3.40 19.44
C GLY A 869 0.24 -3.45 20.92
N ASN A 870 -0.31 -4.59 21.34
CA ASN A 870 -0.62 -4.92 22.72
C ASN A 870 0.26 -6.09 23.18
N ARG A 871 0.66 -6.08 24.45
CA ARG A 871 1.41 -7.18 25.07
C ARG A 871 0.50 -8.20 25.75
N PHE A 872 1.03 -9.42 25.91
CA PHE A 872 0.42 -10.46 26.73
C PHE A 872 1.15 -10.60 28.07
N ALA A 873 0.39 -10.75 29.15
CA ALA A 873 0.88 -11.17 30.45
C ALA A 873 0.55 -12.66 30.64
N LEU A 874 1.57 -13.45 30.98
CA LEU A 874 1.47 -14.91 31.10
C LEU A 874 1.64 -15.30 32.57
N GLN A 875 0.70 -16.10 33.09
CA GLN A 875 0.77 -16.69 34.43
C GLN A 875 1.19 -18.15 34.32
N SER A 876 2.50 -18.42 34.41
CA SER A 876 3.06 -19.75 34.16
C SER A 876 2.48 -20.87 35.04
N ALA A 877 2.09 -20.56 36.28
CA ALA A 877 1.46 -21.53 37.18
C ALA A 877 0.09 -22.00 36.66
N GLY A 878 -0.79 -21.07 36.28
CA GLY A 878 -2.13 -21.41 35.77
C GLY A 878 -2.11 -22.15 34.43
N LEU A 879 -1.12 -21.85 33.57
CA LEU A 879 -0.90 -22.61 32.33
C LEU A 879 -0.46 -24.05 32.62
N ALA A 880 0.50 -24.23 33.54
CA ALA A 880 1.01 -25.55 33.90
C ALA A 880 -0.05 -26.44 34.57
N ASP A 881 -0.91 -25.86 35.42
CA ASP A 881 -2.02 -26.57 36.08
C ASP A 881 -3.01 -27.18 35.06
N LEU A 882 -3.13 -26.57 33.88
CA LEU A 882 -3.98 -27.03 32.78
C LEU A 882 -3.22 -27.89 31.75
N GLY A 883 -1.94 -28.18 31.98
CA GLY A 883 -1.09 -28.90 31.02
C GLY A 883 -0.82 -28.13 29.73
N LEU A 884 -0.91 -26.79 29.78
CA LEU A 884 -0.62 -25.90 28.66
C LEU A 884 0.81 -25.36 28.79
N THR A 885 1.46 -25.22 27.64
CA THR A 885 2.79 -24.61 27.51
C THR A 885 2.66 -23.31 26.74
N ALA A 886 3.44 -22.29 27.13
CA ALA A 886 3.48 -21.01 26.44
C ALA A 886 4.89 -20.69 25.96
N ARG A 887 5.01 -20.37 24.67
CA ARG A 887 6.25 -20.02 24.00
C ARG A 887 6.13 -18.60 23.42
N THR A 888 7.01 -17.69 23.85
CA THR A 888 7.02 -16.32 23.32
C THR A 888 7.82 -16.29 22.02
N LEU A 889 7.15 -16.00 20.89
CA LEU A 889 7.77 -15.98 19.56
C LEU A 889 8.37 -14.62 19.23
N VAL A 890 7.69 -13.53 19.61
CA VAL A 890 8.13 -12.16 19.35
C VAL A 890 7.93 -11.33 20.62
N SER A 891 8.93 -10.51 20.94
CA SER A 891 8.91 -9.62 22.11
C SER A 891 9.28 -8.19 21.76
N THR A 892 8.93 -7.26 22.65
CA THR A 892 9.42 -5.87 22.60
C THR A 892 10.92 -5.82 22.90
N SER A 893 11.54 -4.65 22.71
CA SER A 893 12.85 -4.39 23.29
C SER A 893 12.77 -4.35 24.83
N PRO A 894 13.91 -4.45 25.54
CA PRO A 894 13.98 -4.21 26.99
C PRO A 894 13.65 -2.77 27.41
N ARG A 895 13.40 -1.87 26.47
CA ARG A 895 13.09 -0.44 26.70
C ARG A 895 11.66 -0.11 26.30
N ALA A 896 10.74 -1.04 26.56
CA ALA A 896 9.31 -0.83 26.41
C ALA A 896 8.71 -0.21 27.67
N TRP A 897 7.67 0.60 27.51
CA TRP A 897 6.87 1.15 28.61
C TRP A 897 5.39 1.16 28.21
N ALA A 898 4.50 1.38 29.16
CA ALA A 898 3.07 1.40 28.88
C ALA A 898 2.35 2.52 29.62
N TYR A 899 1.18 2.88 29.11
CA TYR A 899 0.29 3.87 29.70
C TYR A 899 -1.13 3.30 29.89
N PRO A 900 -1.65 3.22 31.13
CA PRO A 900 -2.97 2.71 31.42
C PRO A 900 -4.05 3.74 31.05
N TRP A 901 -4.40 3.79 29.77
CA TRP A 901 -5.37 4.75 29.25
C TRP A 901 -6.80 4.44 29.73
N GLN A 902 -7.46 5.41 30.36
CA GLN A 902 -8.84 5.29 30.88
C GLN A 902 -9.85 6.21 30.17
N GLY A 903 -9.39 7.06 29.24
CA GLY A 903 -10.23 8.03 28.54
C GLY A 903 -9.46 9.29 28.13
N GLY A 904 -10.01 10.04 27.19
CA GLY A 904 -9.40 11.30 26.72
C GLY A 904 -8.21 11.14 25.77
N TRP A 905 -7.43 12.19 25.60
CA TRP A 905 -6.24 12.20 24.73
C TRP A 905 -5.00 11.67 25.46
N LEU A 906 -4.05 11.09 24.73
CA LEU A 906 -2.74 10.78 25.30
C LEU A 906 -1.99 12.08 25.68
N PRO A 907 -1.50 12.20 26.93
CA PRO A 907 -0.72 13.36 27.33
C PRO A 907 0.63 13.40 26.59
N PRO A 908 1.15 14.56 26.16
CA PRO A 908 2.43 14.63 25.44
C PRO A 908 3.62 13.99 26.17
N ALA A 909 3.61 13.97 27.50
CA ALA A 909 4.67 13.39 28.32
C ALA A 909 4.82 11.86 28.13
N VAL A 910 3.78 11.13 27.69
CA VAL A 910 3.83 9.65 27.60
C VAL A 910 4.66 9.14 26.43
N PHE A 911 4.99 10.01 25.47
CA PHE A 911 5.81 9.64 24.30
C PHE A 911 7.30 9.53 24.63
N GLN A 912 7.71 9.88 25.84
CA GLN A 912 9.07 9.71 26.32
C GLN A 912 9.03 9.11 27.72
N SER A 913 9.85 8.09 27.96
CA SER A 913 9.97 7.48 29.29
C SER A 913 11.42 7.14 29.61
N ASP A 914 11.77 7.39 30.87
CA ASP A 914 13.01 6.94 31.50
C ASP A 914 12.80 5.68 32.36
N THR A 915 11.54 5.26 32.56
CA THR A 915 11.17 4.04 33.30
C THR A 915 10.58 3.02 32.35
N TYR A 916 11.11 1.79 32.37
CA TYR A 916 10.73 0.72 31.45
C TYR A 916 10.10 -0.46 32.20
N LEU A 917 9.29 -1.23 31.49
CA LEU A 917 8.72 -2.49 31.96
C LEU A 917 9.84 -3.51 32.25
N PRO A 918 9.62 -4.45 33.18
CA PRO A 918 10.62 -5.45 33.53
C PRO A 918 10.84 -6.42 32.37
N GLY A 919 11.96 -6.24 31.66
CA GLY A 919 12.38 -7.10 30.55
C GLY A 919 11.51 -6.97 29.28
N PRO A 920 11.88 -7.70 28.21
CA PRO A 920 11.10 -7.81 26.98
C PRO A 920 9.66 -8.28 27.26
N GLN A 921 8.68 -7.65 26.65
CA GLN A 921 7.27 -7.99 26.81
C GLN A 921 6.79 -8.86 25.63
N PRO A 922 6.00 -9.92 25.85
CA PRO A 922 5.49 -10.77 24.78
C PRO A 922 4.51 -10.03 23.85
N LEU A 923 4.79 -10.05 22.54
CA LEU A 923 3.93 -9.50 21.48
C LEU A 923 3.25 -10.60 20.65
N ALA A 924 3.90 -11.77 20.51
CA ALA A 924 3.31 -12.97 19.92
C ALA A 924 3.64 -14.20 20.77
N VAL A 925 2.62 -15.00 21.09
CA VAL A 925 2.72 -16.14 22.01
C VAL A 925 2.02 -17.35 21.42
N GLU A 926 2.71 -18.47 21.35
CA GLU A 926 2.16 -19.78 20.99
C GLU A 926 1.81 -20.55 22.26
N LEU A 927 0.59 -21.07 22.32
CA LEU A 927 0.08 -21.91 23.39
C LEU A 927 -0.18 -23.31 22.84
N SER A 928 0.36 -24.35 23.49
CA SER A 928 0.20 -25.74 23.04
C SER A 928 -0.16 -26.65 24.21
N GLY A 929 -1.05 -27.60 23.97
CA GLY A 929 -1.48 -28.61 24.95
C GLY A 929 -2.97 -28.92 24.84
N ARG A 930 -3.54 -29.48 25.89
CA ARG A 930 -4.95 -29.90 25.90
C ARG A 930 -5.83 -28.74 26.33
N PHE A 931 -6.61 -28.17 25.42
CA PHE A 931 -7.52 -27.05 25.72
C PHE A 931 -8.89 -27.53 26.20
N PRO A 932 -9.28 -27.30 27.47
CA PRO A 932 -10.65 -27.53 27.92
C PRO A 932 -11.69 -26.81 27.06
N ALA A 933 -12.82 -27.48 26.80
CA ALA A 933 -13.99 -26.85 26.23
C ALA A 933 -14.63 -25.88 27.25
N VAL A 934 -15.29 -24.84 26.75
CA VAL A 934 -16.02 -23.85 27.58
C VAL A 934 -17.46 -23.70 27.14
N GLU A 935 -18.33 -23.36 28.09
CA GLU A 935 -19.70 -22.93 27.85
C GLU A 935 -20.03 -21.65 28.61
N PHE A 936 -21.14 -21.00 28.21
CA PHE A 936 -21.71 -19.91 28.99
C PHE A 936 -22.63 -20.50 30.05
N VAL A 937 -22.29 -20.28 31.31
CA VAL A 937 -23.11 -20.65 32.47
C VAL A 937 -23.71 -19.37 33.06
N GLU A 938 -25.01 -19.39 33.36
CA GLU A 938 -25.64 -18.29 34.11
C GLU A 938 -25.27 -18.39 35.59
N GLY A 939 -24.66 -17.33 36.12
CA GLY A 939 -24.42 -17.18 37.55
C GLY A 939 -25.71 -16.85 38.31
N GLU A 940 -25.67 -17.01 39.65
CA GLU A 940 -26.80 -16.70 40.54
C GLU A 940 -27.24 -15.22 40.47
N ASP A 941 -26.39 -14.34 39.95
CA ASP A 941 -26.64 -12.92 39.72
C ASP A 941 -27.26 -12.61 38.33
N GLY A 942 -27.60 -13.65 37.55
CA GLY A 942 -28.15 -13.55 36.20
C GLY A 942 -27.14 -13.14 35.13
N ARG A 943 -25.83 -13.13 35.44
CA ARG A 943 -24.77 -12.83 34.47
C ARG A 943 -24.22 -14.12 33.85
N SER A 944 -24.14 -14.18 32.52
CA SER A 944 -23.47 -15.29 31.84
C SER A 944 -21.95 -15.16 31.96
N ALA A 945 -21.31 -16.15 32.57
CA ALA A 945 -19.86 -16.29 32.68
C ALA A 945 -19.38 -17.50 31.87
N LEU A 946 -18.12 -17.48 31.43
CA LEU A 946 -17.51 -18.65 30.80
C LEU A 946 -16.98 -19.60 31.88
N ALA A 947 -17.30 -20.88 31.76
CA ALA A 947 -16.79 -21.93 32.61
C ALA A 947 -16.32 -23.13 31.78
N PHE A 948 -15.39 -23.91 32.33
CA PHE A 948 -14.94 -25.15 31.70
C PHE A 948 -16.01 -26.23 31.76
N THR A 949 -16.13 -27.02 30.71
CA THR A 949 -17.11 -28.10 30.59
C THR A 949 -16.46 -29.47 30.46
N GLY A 950 -16.81 -30.41 31.35
CA GLY A 950 -16.67 -31.85 31.11
C GLY A 950 -15.23 -32.37 30.91
N PRO A 951 -15.05 -33.68 30.62
CA PRO A 951 -13.77 -34.36 30.79
C PRO A 951 -12.66 -33.85 29.86
N SER A 952 -11.41 -34.07 30.29
CA SER A 952 -10.21 -33.57 29.64
C SER A 952 -10.12 -33.94 28.15
N PRO A 953 -9.64 -33.02 27.30
CA PRO A 953 -9.47 -33.23 25.86
C PRO A 953 -8.64 -34.47 25.53
N HIS A 954 -8.97 -35.11 24.42
CA HIS A 954 -8.24 -36.30 23.92
C HIS A 954 -7.05 -35.97 23.01
N ALA A 955 -6.99 -34.75 22.48
CA ALA A 955 -5.95 -34.31 21.55
C ALA A 955 -5.36 -32.96 21.95
N ASP A 956 -4.09 -32.77 21.62
CA ASP A 956 -3.38 -31.51 21.88
C ASP A 956 -3.72 -30.52 20.76
N GLY A 957 -4.15 -29.32 21.14
CA GLY A 957 -4.40 -28.20 20.24
C GLY A 957 -3.26 -27.18 20.28
N GLU A 958 -3.30 -26.22 19.35
CA GLU A 958 -2.33 -25.13 19.28
C GLU A 958 -3.05 -23.80 19.02
N LEU A 959 -2.66 -22.75 19.77
CA LEU A 959 -3.22 -21.41 19.68
C LEU A 959 -2.08 -20.38 19.61
N LEU A 960 -1.93 -19.72 18.45
CA LEU A 960 -1.05 -18.57 18.30
C LEU A 960 -1.81 -17.27 18.54
N LEU A 961 -1.33 -16.48 19.50
CA LEU A 961 -1.84 -15.15 19.82
C LEU A 961 -0.90 -14.08 19.28
N VAL A 962 -1.44 -13.11 18.53
CA VAL A 962 -0.67 -11.99 17.96
C VAL A 962 -1.26 -10.67 18.45
N GLY A 963 -0.44 -9.86 19.11
CA GLY A 963 -0.83 -8.60 19.75
C GLY A 963 -1.01 -7.42 18.79
N SER A 964 -1.25 -7.64 17.50
CA SER A 964 -1.60 -6.60 16.53
C SER A 964 -2.40 -7.22 15.40
N SER A 965 -3.68 -6.85 15.29
CA SER A 965 -4.51 -7.22 14.15
C SER A 965 -4.39 -6.21 13.00
N GLU A 966 -3.91 -5.00 13.29
CA GLU A 966 -3.74 -3.93 12.31
C GLU A 966 -2.66 -4.26 11.29
N MET A 967 -1.59 -4.96 11.70
CA MET A 967 -0.47 -5.32 10.83
C MET A 967 -0.89 -6.21 9.65
N PHE A 968 -2.01 -6.92 9.77
CA PHE A 968 -2.57 -7.81 8.76
C PHE A 968 -3.65 -7.18 7.90
N LYS A 969 -4.04 -5.92 8.18
CA LYS A 969 -5.05 -5.25 7.36
C LYS A 969 -4.52 -4.93 5.96
N ASN A 970 -5.47 -4.74 5.03
CA ASN A 970 -5.22 -4.26 3.69
C ASN A 970 -4.31 -3.02 3.73
N GLY A 971 -3.34 -2.98 2.82
CA GLY A 971 -2.33 -1.91 2.77
C GLY A 971 -1.21 -1.99 3.83
N HIS A 972 -1.42 -2.65 4.99
CA HIS A 972 -0.41 -2.85 6.02
C HIS A 972 0.30 -4.21 5.95
N LEU A 973 -0.38 -5.24 5.44
CA LEU A 973 0.15 -6.60 5.28
C LEU A 973 1.48 -6.64 4.52
N ARG A 974 1.62 -5.80 3.48
CA ARG A 974 2.82 -5.69 2.64
C ARG A 974 3.52 -4.34 2.80
N THR A 975 3.57 -3.79 4.02
CA THR A 975 4.25 -2.51 4.28
C THR A 975 5.73 -2.63 3.92
N PRO A 976 6.30 -1.73 3.08
CA PRO A 976 7.70 -1.81 2.68
C PRO A 976 8.66 -1.84 3.87
N GLY A 977 9.57 -2.82 3.87
CA GLY A 977 10.57 -3.01 4.92
C GLY A 977 10.13 -3.91 6.08
N PHE A 978 8.87 -4.35 6.10
CA PHE A 978 8.33 -5.30 7.09
C PHE A 978 7.83 -6.58 6.43
N GLN A 979 7.80 -7.67 7.20
CA GLN A 979 7.46 -9.01 6.71
C GLN A 979 6.23 -9.61 7.42
N HIS A 980 5.13 -8.85 7.49
CA HIS A 980 3.89 -9.32 8.14
C HIS A 980 3.26 -10.49 7.37
N ASP A 981 3.27 -10.41 6.04
CA ASP A 981 2.90 -11.48 5.13
C ASP A 981 3.67 -12.77 5.41
N GLN A 982 5.00 -12.69 5.53
CA GLN A 982 5.82 -13.87 5.82
C GLN A 982 5.54 -14.45 7.21
N PHE A 983 5.38 -13.61 8.23
CA PHE A 983 5.07 -14.07 9.58
C PHE A 983 3.77 -14.87 9.59
N LEU A 984 2.74 -14.38 8.89
CA LEU A 984 1.48 -15.10 8.74
C LEU A 984 1.66 -16.40 7.97
N LEU A 985 2.37 -16.39 6.85
CA LEU A 985 2.59 -17.60 6.05
C LEU A 985 3.35 -18.68 6.83
N ASN A 986 4.39 -18.31 7.58
CA ASN A 986 5.11 -19.27 8.42
C ASN A 986 4.21 -19.82 9.52
N ALA A 987 3.38 -18.97 10.15
CA ALA A 987 2.43 -19.39 11.18
C ALA A 987 1.37 -20.35 10.61
N VAL A 988 0.77 -20.03 9.46
CA VAL A 988 -0.21 -20.91 8.81
C VAL A 988 0.44 -22.20 8.34
N ALA A 989 1.68 -22.17 7.83
CA ALA A 989 2.41 -23.39 7.47
C ALA A 989 2.69 -24.29 8.68
N GLN A 990 3.13 -23.71 9.81
CA GLN A 990 3.32 -24.43 11.08
C GLN A 990 2.02 -25.09 11.52
N MET A 991 0.92 -24.33 11.49
CA MET A 991 -0.38 -24.80 11.94
C MET A 991 -1.01 -25.80 10.94
N ALA A 992 -0.84 -25.67 9.64
CA ALA A 992 -1.48 -26.57 8.66
C ALA A 992 -0.68 -27.86 8.42
N TYR A 993 0.64 -27.77 8.40
CA TYR A 993 1.54 -28.83 7.96
C TYR A 993 2.58 -29.27 9.01
N GLY A 994 2.85 -28.45 10.03
CA GLY A 994 3.87 -28.72 11.04
C GLY A 994 5.28 -28.20 10.70
N ASP A 995 6.23 -28.54 11.56
CA ASP A 995 7.59 -27.95 11.62
C ASP A 995 8.41 -28.09 10.34
N GLU A 996 8.32 -29.24 9.66
CA GLU A 996 9.11 -29.52 8.46
C GLU A 996 8.71 -28.60 7.28
N LEU A 997 7.42 -28.52 6.95
CA LEU A 997 6.95 -27.63 5.88
C LEU A 997 7.06 -26.15 6.29
N ALA A 998 6.84 -25.80 7.56
CA ALA A 998 7.08 -24.44 8.05
C ALA A 998 8.56 -24.02 7.90
N THR A 999 9.49 -24.96 8.11
CA THR A 999 10.93 -24.71 7.90
C THR A 999 11.24 -24.43 6.42
N LEU A 1000 10.58 -25.11 5.48
CA LEU A 1000 10.69 -24.79 4.05
C LEU A 1000 10.05 -23.44 3.72
N GLN A 1001 8.91 -23.11 4.32
CA GLN A 1001 8.22 -21.82 4.15
C GLN A 1001 9.09 -20.66 4.64
N ALA A 1002 9.81 -20.83 5.75
CA ALA A 1002 10.72 -19.82 6.30
C ALA A 1002 12.02 -19.64 5.49
N ARG A 1003 12.36 -20.58 4.60
CA ARG A 1003 13.65 -20.61 3.89
C ARG A 1003 13.70 -19.60 2.74
N ARG A 1004 14.08 -18.36 3.07
CA ARG A 1004 14.20 -17.26 2.08
C ARG A 1004 15.33 -16.28 2.42
N PRO A 1005 15.79 -15.46 1.46
CA PRO A 1005 16.61 -14.30 1.78
C PRO A 1005 15.77 -13.27 2.56
N ALA A 1006 16.27 -12.86 3.72
CA ALA A 1006 15.65 -11.81 4.54
C ALA A 1006 16.67 -10.73 4.90
N PRO A 1007 16.37 -9.44 4.62
CA PRO A 1007 17.16 -8.34 5.14
C PRO A 1007 16.93 -8.27 6.65
N ARG A 1008 17.97 -8.57 7.44
CA ARG A 1008 17.91 -8.42 8.90
C ARG A 1008 17.99 -6.94 9.25
N GLY A 1009 17.01 -6.44 10.01
CA GLY A 1009 17.11 -5.13 10.63
C GLY A 1009 18.27 -5.08 11.61
N PHE A 1010 18.96 -3.94 11.66
CA PHE A 1010 19.96 -3.71 12.69
C PHE A 1010 19.25 -3.38 14.01
N ALA A 1011 19.63 -4.10 15.07
CA ALA A 1011 19.21 -3.76 16.42
C ALA A 1011 19.65 -2.33 16.80
N PHE A 1012 18.97 -1.74 17.78
CA PHE A 1012 19.34 -0.42 18.29
C PHE A 1012 20.81 -0.42 18.77
N GLN A 1013 21.63 0.43 18.16
CA GLN A 1013 23.01 0.67 18.56
C GLN A 1013 23.12 2.04 19.22
N ASN A 1014 23.81 2.11 20.35
CA ASN A 1014 24.08 3.40 20.99
C ASN A 1014 24.98 4.30 20.10
N ALA A 1015 24.99 5.61 20.38
CA ALA A 1015 25.72 6.58 19.56
C ALA A 1015 27.25 6.35 19.53
N ALA A 1016 27.83 5.84 20.62
CA ALA A 1016 29.26 5.56 20.70
C ALA A 1016 29.65 4.40 19.78
N THR A 1017 28.89 3.29 19.81
CA THR A 1017 29.10 2.12 18.94
C THR A 1017 28.93 2.49 17.47
N LYS A 1018 27.90 3.28 17.12
CA LYS A 1018 27.72 3.79 15.75
C LYS A 1018 28.93 4.63 15.30
N SER A 1019 29.46 5.49 16.17
CA SER A 1019 30.63 6.33 15.85
C SER A 1019 31.90 5.51 15.70
N ALA A 1020 32.11 4.48 16.54
CA ALA A 1020 33.23 3.55 16.42
C ALA A 1020 33.17 2.76 15.12
N TRP A 1021 32.01 2.24 14.73
CA TRP A 1021 31.84 1.56 13.43
C TRP A 1021 32.09 2.50 12.25
N ARG A 1022 31.60 3.74 12.31
CA ARG A 1022 31.90 4.74 11.27
C ARG A 1022 33.40 5.04 11.18
N ALA A 1023 34.07 5.25 12.31
CA ALA A 1023 35.51 5.46 12.36
C ALA A 1023 36.28 4.25 11.83
N LEU A 1024 35.84 3.03 12.14
CA LEU A 1024 36.44 1.80 11.64
C LEU A 1024 36.21 1.62 10.13
N VAL A 1025 34.98 1.73 9.63
CA VAL A 1025 34.68 1.54 8.20
C VAL A 1025 35.35 2.63 7.34
N VAL A 1026 35.31 3.88 7.78
CA VAL A 1026 35.95 5.00 7.08
C VAL A 1026 37.49 4.94 7.23
N GLY A 1027 37.98 4.50 8.39
CA GLY A 1027 39.42 4.45 8.72
C GLY A 1027 40.15 3.19 8.23
N LEU A 1028 39.47 2.06 8.08
CA LEU A 1028 40.09 0.77 7.74
C LEU A 1028 40.74 0.80 6.34
N GLY A 1029 40.08 1.37 5.35
CA GLY A 1029 40.65 1.52 4.00
C GLY A 1029 41.96 2.31 3.99
N PRO A 1030 41.97 3.56 4.51
CA PRO A 1030 43.18 4.35 4.69
C PRO A 1030 44.27 3.66 5.54
N LEU A 1031 43.90 2.99 6.64
CA LEU A 1031 44.85 2.28 7.52
C LEU A 1031 45.47 1.06 6.83
N LEU A 1032 44.69 0.26 6.09
CA LEU A 1032 45.21 -0.85 5.28
C LEU A 1032 46.14 -0.33 4.18
N PHE A 1033 45.81 0.81 3.57
CA PHE A 1033 46.65 1.44 2.55
C PHE A 1033 47.97 1.97 3.14
N LEU A 1034 47.91 2.61 4.32
CA LEU A 1034 49.10 3.05 5.07
C LEU A 1034 49.93 1.85 5.52
N GLY A 1035 49.31 0.80 6.07
CA GLY A 1035 49.97 -0.44 6.46
C GLY A 1035 50.65 -1.13 5.29
N TYR A 1036 50.01 -1.20 4.12
CA TYR A 1036 50.64 -1.66 2.88
C TYR A 1036 51.81 -0.76 2.46
N GLY A 1037 51.67 0.56 2.61
CA GLY A 1037 52.74 1.53 2.39
C GLY A 1037 53.96 1.31 3.31
N PHE A 1038 53.73 1.08 4.60
CA PHE A 1038 54.78 0.79 5.59
C PHE A 1038 55.42 -0.58 5.38
N TYR A 1039 54.63 -1.63 5.15
CA TYR A 1039 55.12 -2.96 4.79
C TYR A 1039 56.04 -2.92 3.57
N ARG A 1040 55.64 -2.14 2.56
CA ARG A 1040 56.44 -1.96 1.35
C ARG A 1040 57.71 -1.12 1.58
N ARG A 1041 57.71 -0.20 2.56
CA ARG A 1041 58.87 0.59 2.95
C ARG A 1041 59.86 -0.22 3.80
N ALA A 1042 59.38 -1.06 4.71
CA ALA A 1042 60.17 -1.92 5.58
C ALA A 1042 60.87 -3.08 4.86
N ARG A 1043 60.47 -3.39 3.60
CA ARG A 1043 61.16 -4.34 2.72
C ARG A 1043 62.14 -3.71 1.73
N VAL A 1044 62.21 -2.38 1.71
CA VAL A 1044 63.10 -1.60 0.83
C VAL A 1044 64.25 -0.96 1.62
N LEU A 1045 64.09 -0.84 2.94
CA LEU A 1045 65.21 -0.89 3.90
C LEU A 1045 65.62 -2.35 4.08
#